data_AF-A0A8G2CAK6-F1
#
_entry.id   AF-A0A8G2CAK6-F1
#
_cell.length_a   1.000
_cell.length_b   1.000
_cell.length_c   1.000
_cell.angle_alpha   90.00
_cell.angle_beta   90.00
_cell.angle_gamma   90.00
#
_symmetry.space_group_name_H-M   'P 1'
#
loop_
_entity.id
_entity.type
_entity.pdbx_description
1 polymer ?
#
loop_
_entity_poly.entity_id
_entity_poly.type
_entity_poly.pdbx_seq_one_letter_code
_entity_poly.pdbx_strand_id
1 'polypeptide(L)'
;MEYPVWWLPFFSGGLLIACMSIFHVFIAHFAVGGGFFLILAERKGYAEENPQIIEYVKRHTKFFLILTMVAGGMTGVGIWVTIALLSPAATSVLVHKFSFGWATEWVFFLCEIVALLIYHYRFGKMSRRDHQIVGWFYALFAFLSLVVVNGIISMMLTPGKWLETQSFWDGFWNPTFWPSLGLRFAICLMLAGLFALITAYRITEVETREQMLRYAVRFVAFPFALLIACAVWYIVALPAAQFTMVLTKSAQTPQLVKIFLPLSAVLLIGVLVFVFVTPQAVRPALLGVLLVIGIGQIGTFEWIREAGRRPYIIHEYMWSNSVHVAQTDAIRENGMLSYAKWIGTKEITDENLLKAGEELYRVQCMTCHSLNGPMLAIKKEAAGLTRYGLVSQFNGQGKLRGFMSPFLGNDAEQKAVAAYLASVMGKPLEEAPAKLPHEEGVVLPEFNPEEAEYVLVAWATEGMNTISDNYTKFTMQIPGSTIRAQLFLRDEVPEIVTEGVTLTYRIEKAFSTPAEHVTFWNYAKQLTGKDLPSDTGICETNLIGTFKLDEENRAFIACSLPVFPYSDDGIVNPYPLLNVEARTADGKLLAATRVAVPVSTEWGCRKCHDGPWRVAETAGISNKTADNILVAHDKINGTRLVEDSDRGAPPKCQSCHGSTRTGDAGKKQVLGFSAAMHGWHANYLADRDDITCESCHPAGHNTNTQGMRGLHVDREITCINCHGTIEDHALSLLKAEKEKGKPQAKQLMANLIPRASAKLDDVVPREAWVNEPDCGVCHSYFESPDSDASAVNGWTKDPQGLFKNRKDDMEAVMCEACHGSTHALYQADNGYGESLNNITPLQYQKYAAPLGAEDNCVCHTMEMSKYDSAHHPIIEK
;
A
#
# COMPACT_ATOMS: atom_id res chain seq x y z
N MET A 1 -18.87 8.46 20.74
CA MET A 1 -17.81 7.87 21.59
C MET A 1 -18.15 8.30 23.00
N GLU A 2 -18.60 7.35 23.82
CA GLU A 2 -19.37 7.63 25.05
C GLU A 2 -18.50 7.89 26.27
N TYR A 3 -17.21 7.57 26.21
CA TYR A 3 -16.30 7.55 27.34
C TYR A 3 -15.08 8.46 27.12
N PRO A 4 -14.46 8.99 28.19
CA PRO A 4 -13.22 9.73 28.10
C PRO A 4 -12.08 8.81 27.65
N VAL A 5 -11.11 9.37 26.94
CA VAL A 5 -9.93 8.65 26.45
C VAL A 5 -8.72 8.98 27.31
N TRP A 6 -8.06 7.95 27.85
CA TRP A 6 -6.82 8.13 28.60
C TRP A 6 -5.63 8.43 27.67
N TRP A 7 -5.14 9.67 27.68
CA TRP A 7 -4.06 10.13 26.81
C TRP A 7 -2.70 9.51 27.16
N LEU A 8 -2.22 8.60 26.30
CA LEU A 8 -0.97 7.86 26.44
C LEU A 8 -0.16 7.85 25.14
N PRO A 9 0.35 9.02 24.68
CA PRO A 9 0.96 9.16 23.36
C PRO A 9 2.23 8.33 23.18
N PHE A 10 2.98 8.04 24.25
CA PHE A 10 4.19 7.22 24.16
C PHE A 10 3.87 5.73 24.20
N PHE A 11 3.10 5.24 25.16
CA PHE A 11 2.90 3.79 25.29
C PHE A 11 1.82 3.24 24.34
N SER A 12 0.86 4.05 23.90
CA SER A 12 -0.42 3.63 23.29
C SER A 12 -1.26 2.73 24.21
N GLY A 13 -2.56 2.63 23.94
CA GLY A 13 -3.46 1.78 24.75
C GLY A 13 -3.12 0.29 24.62
N GLY A 14 -2.88 -0.19 23.40
CA GLY A 14 -2.66 -1.61 23.15
C GLY A 14 -1.43 -2.22 23.85
N LEU A 15 -0.36 -1.45 24.07
CA LEU A 15 0.87 -1.97 24.69
C LEU A 15 0.65 -2.27 26.17
N LEU A 16 -0.02 -1.38 26.90
CA LEU A 16 -0.31 -1.58 28.32
C LEU A 16 -1.22 -2.79 28.53
N ILE A 17 -2.25 -2.94 27.67
CA ILE A 17 -3.11 -4.12 27.67
C ILE A 17 -2.28 -5.38 27.42
N ALA A 18 -1.39 -5.37 26.42
CA ALA A 18 -0.55 -6.52 26.09
C ALA A 18 0.38 -6.91 27.25
N CYS A 19 1.11 -5.95 27.83
CA CYS A 19 2.03 -6.21 28.94
C CYS A 19 1.30 -6.79 30.17
N MET A 20 0.18 -6.18 30.56
CA MET A 20 -0.61 -6.65 31.72
C MET A 20 -1.22 -8.03 31.46
N SER A 21 -1.81 -8.22 30.27
CA SER A 21 -2.50 -9.48 29.92
C SER A 21 -1.52 -10.65 29.84
N ILE A 22 -0.37 -10.51 29.17
CA ILE A 22 0.62 -11.58 29.04
C ILE A 22 1.13 -12.01 30.42
N PHE A 23 1.45 -11.05 31.28
CA PHE A 23 1.97 -11.34 32.62
C PHE A 23 0.94 -12.05 33.50
N HIS A 24 -0.30 -11.54 33.54
CA HIS A 24 -1.37 -12.18 34.31
C HIS A 24 -1.71 -13.58 33.77
N VAL A 25 -1.88 -13.72 32.45
CA VAL A 25 -2.23 -14.99 31.79
C VAL A 25 -1.18 -16.06 32.08
N PHE A 26 0.11 -15.72 32.08
CA PHE A 26 1.19 -16.64 32.42
C PHE A 26 1.05 -17.21 33.84
N ILE A 27 0.69 -16.37 34.82
CA ILE A 27 0.45 -16.79 36.21
C ILE A 27 -0.88 -17.54 36.37
N ALA A 28 -1.95 -17.04 35.74
CA ALA A 28 -3.28 -17.64 35.82
C ALA A 28 -3.30 -19.05 35.18
N HIS A 29 -2.64 -19.26 34.05
CA HIS A 29 -2.54 -20.57 33.43
C HIS A 29 -1.71 -21.54 34.28
N PHE A 30 -0.66 -21.03 34.96
CA PHE A 30 0.04 -21.82 35.98
C PHE A 30 -0.87 -22.19 37.16
N ALA A 31 -1.75 -21.29 37.63
CA ALA A 31 -2.71 -21.59 38.69
C ALA A 31 -3.62 -22.78 38.30
N VAL A 32 -4.20 -22.74 37.10
CA VAL A 32 -5.06 -23.82 36.59
C VAL A 32 -4.32 -25.14 36.52
N GLY A 33 -3.17 -25.20 35.83
CA GLY A 33 -2.44 -26.44 35.67
C GLY A 33 -1.80 -26.94 36.96
N GLY A 34 -1.31 -26.02 37.79
CA GLY A 34 -0.65 -26.33 39.06
C GLY A 34 -1.59 -26.95 40.08
N GLY A 35 -2.90 -26.66 40.01
CA GLY A 35 -3.91 -27.39 40.76
C GLY A 35 -3.87 -28.90 40.53
N PHE A 36 -3.82 -29.32 39.26
CA PHE A 36 -3.69 -30.75 38.90
C PHE A 36 -2.34 -31.31 39.32
N PHE A 37 -1.26 -30.54 39.14
CA PHE A 37 0.08 -30.97 39.55
C PHE A 37 0.17 -31.24 41.05
N LEU A 38 -0.37 -30.35 41.89
CA LEU A 38 -0.33 -30.46 43.36
C LEU A 38 -0.92 -31.78 43.85
N ILE A 39 -2.12 -32.11 43.40
CA ILE A 39 -2.86 -33.30 43.83
C ILE A 39 -2.16 -34.57 43.34
N LEU A 40 -1.72 -34.57 42.08
CA LEU A 40 -1.09 -35.74 41.48
C LEU A 40 0.31 -36.00 42.07
N ALA A 41 1.05 -34.94 42.40
CA ALA A 41 2.32 -35.04 43.13
C ALA A 41 2.12 -35.50 44.58
N GLU A 42 1.08 -35.03 45.29
CA GLU A 42 0.73 -35.53 46.62
C GLU A 42 0.39 -37.02 46.57
N ARG A 43 -0.47 -37.41 45.62
CA ARG A 43 -0.88 -38.80 45.42
C ARG A 43 0.31 -39.70 45.10
N LYS A 44 1.23 -39.23 44.27
CA LYS A 44 2.50 -39.91 43.97
C LYS A 44 3.33 -40.11 45.24
N GLY A 45 3.50 -39.08 46.06
CA GLY A 45 4.28 -39.18 47.30
C GLY A 45 3.73 -40.23 48.26
N TYR A 46 2.40 -40.36 48.37
CA TYR A 46 1.79 -41.42 49.17
C TYR A 46 1.84 -42.80 48.52
N ALA A 47 1.63 -42.89 47.21
CA ALA A 47 1.65 -44.17 46.49
C ALA A 47 3.05 -44.80 46.46
N GLU A 48 4.09 -43.99 46.47
CA GLU A 48 5.49 -44.42 46.51
C GLU A 48 6.08 -44.42 47.92
N GLU A 49 5.27 -44.13 48.93
CA GLU A 49 5.67 -44.07 50.34
C GLU A 49 6.90 -43.17 50.59
N ASN A 50 7.07 -42.12 49.79
CA ASN A 50 8.23 -41.23 49.85
C ASN A 50 7.88 -39.92 50.60
N PRO A 51 8.32 -39.74 51.86
CA PRO A 51 8.00 -38.56 52.67
C PRO A 51 8.63 -37.27 52.13
N GLN A 52 9.71 -37.37 51.35
CA GLN A 52 10.39 -36.20 50.78
C GLN A 52 9.59 -35.59 49.63
N ILE A 53 8.84 -36.41 48.87
CA ILE A 53 7.89 -35.90 47.88
C ILE A 53 6.77 -35.13 48.58
N ILE A 54 6.25 -35.65 49.70
CA ILE A 54 5.20 -34.98 50.48
C ILE A 54 5.68 -33.63 51.03
N GLU A 55 6.91 -33.56 51.56
CA GLU A 55 7.51 -32.29 52.01
C GLU A 55 7.75 -31.33 50.83
N TYR A 56 8.19 -31.84 49.67
CA TYR A 56 8.27 -31.06 48.44
C TYR A 56 6.91 -30.47 48.07
N VAL A 57 5.83 -31.26 48.06
CA VAL A 57 4.48 -30.79 47.72
C VAL A 57 4.04 -29.70 48.69
N LYS A 58 4.28 -29.86 49.99
CA LYS A 58 3.98 -28.83 51.00
C LYS A 58 4.71 -27.51 50.73
N ARG A 59 6.01 -27.57 50.40
CA ARG A 59 6.82 -26.40 50.03
C ARG A 59 6.36 -25.78 48.70
N HIS A 60 6.08 -26.60 47.69
CA HIS A 60 5.58 -26.16 46.40
C HIS A 60 4.20 -25.51 46.54
N THR A 61 3.33 -26.03 47.41
CA THR A 61 2.02 -25.42 47.74
C THR A 61 2.18 -24.01 48.29
N LYS A 62 3.17 -23.76 49.16
CA LYS A 62 3.45 -22.40 49.66
C LYS A 62 3.90 -21.46 48.53
N PHE A 63 4.80 -21.91 47.66
CA PHE A 63 5.23 -21.15 46.48
C PHE A 63 4.05 -20.85 45.55
N PHE A 64 3.26 -21.88 45.26
CA PHE A 64 2.06 -21.82 44.45
C PHE A 64 1.09 -20.78 45.00
N LEU A 65 0.71 -20.87 46.28
CA LEU A 65 -0.16 -19.92 46.96
C LEU A 65 0.32 -18.48 46.83
N ILE A 66 1.60 -18.20 47.12
CA ILE A 66 2.11 -16.82 47.03
C ILE A 66 2.03 -16.30 45.59
N LEU A 67 2.45 -17.10 44.61
CA LEU A 67 2.49 -16.64 43.23
C LEU A 67 1.08 -16.50 42.63
N THR A 68 0.21 -17.50 42.79
CA THR A 68 -1.10 -17.53 42.12
C THR A 68 -2.14 -16.69 42.86
N MET A 69 -2.19 -16.76 44.19
CA MET A 69 -3.18 -15.99 44.96
C MET A 69 -2.80 -14.51 45.05
N VAL A 70 -1.55 -14.19 45.40
CA VAL A 70 -1.14 -12.79 45.62
C VAL A 70 -0.83 -12.11 44.29
N ALA A 71 0.18 -12.59 43.56
CA ALA A 71 0.56 -11.93 42.30
C ALA A 71 -0.51 -12.13 41.21
N GLY A 72 -1.09 -13.32 41.11
CA GLY A 72 -2.22 -13.58 40.18
C GLY A 72 -3.45 -12.74 40.52
N GLY A 73 -3.87 -12.68 41.79
CA GLY A 73 -4.99 -11.85 42.23
C GLY A 73 -4.77 -10.35 41.96
N MET A 74 -3.60 -9.81 42.30
CA MET A 74 -3.26 -8.41 42.05
C MET A 74 -3.26 -8.06 40.55
N THR A 75 -2.70 -8.93 39.72
CA THR A 75 -2.63 -8.72 38.27
C THR A 75 -3.98 -8.90 37.59
N GLY A 76 -4.86 -9.74 38.14
CA GLY A 76 -6.25 -9.88 37.68
C GLY A 76 -7.05 -8.60 37.86
N VAL A 77 -6.95 -7.98 39.04
CA VAL A 77 -7.50 -6.63 39.29
C VAL A 77 -6.86 -5.60 38.35
N GLY A 78 -5.54 -5.71 38.12
CA GLY A 78 -4.80 -4.87 37.19
C GLY A 78 -5.33 -4.91 35.76
N ILE A 79 -5.73 -6.08 35.25
CA ILE A 79 -6.39 -6.19 33.93
C ILE A 79 -7.69 -5.39 33.91
N TRP A 80 -8.57 -5.59 34.89
CA TRP A 80 -9.87 -4.91 34.94
C TRP A 80 -9.75 -3.40 34.91
N VAL A 81 -8.82 -2.84 35.71
CA VAL A 81 -8.52 -1.40 35.69
C VAL A 81 -8.01 -0.96 34.32
N THR A 82 -7.09 -1.73 33.73
CA THR A 82 -6.46 -1.39 32.45
C THR A 82 -7.48 -1.37 31.31
N ILE A 83 -8.30 -2.41 31.17
CA ILE A 83 -9.30 -2.50 30.08
C ILE A 83 -10.44 -1.50 30.27
N ALA A 84 -10.85 -1.21 31.52
CA ALA A 84 -11.88 -0.23 31.79
C ALA A 84 -11.46 1.20 31.39
N LEU A 85 -10.17 1.53 31.47
CA LEU A 85 -9.66 2.84 31.07
C LEU A 85 -9.34 2.93 29.57
N LEU A 86 -8.88 1.83 28.96
CA LEU A 86 -8.37 1.85 27.58
C LEU A 86 -9.36 1.33 26.55
N SER A 87 -10.38 0.57 26.95
CA SER A 87 -11.43 0.05 26.06
C SER A 87 -12.81 0.00 26.76
N PRO A 88 -13.26 1.10 27.38
CA PRO A 88 -14.47 1.12 28.21
C PRO A 88 -15.73 0.66 27.49
N ALA A 89 -15.90 0.98 26.21
CA ALA A 89 -17.08 0.55 25.45
C ALA A 89 -17.14 -0.97 25.28
N ALA A 90 -16.02 -1.59 24.92
CA ALA A 90 -15.93 -3.04 24.80
C ALA A 90 -16.10 -3.72 26.16
N THR A 91 -15.46 -3.20 27.22
CA THR A 91 -15.63 -3.70 28.58
C THR A 91 -17.10 -3.60 29.03
N SER A 92 -17.78 -2.50 28.72
CA SER A 92 -19.20 -2.32 29.00
C SER A 92 -20.05 -3.40 28.32
N VAL A 93 -19.80 -3.70 27.05
CA VAL A 93 -20.50 -4.78 26.32
C VAL A 93 -20.31 -6.13 27.03
N LEU A 94 -19.06 -6.48 27.37
CA LEU A 94 -18.76 -7.74 28.03
C LEU A 94 -19.44 -7.85 29.40
N VAL A 95 -19.50 -6.76 30.17
CA VAL A 95 -20.15 -6.73 31.48
C VAL A 95 -21.66 -6.88 31.34
N HIS A 96 -22.31 -6.14 30.44
CA HIS A 96 -23.78 -6.21 30.30
C HIS A 96 -24.26 -7.53 29.71
N LYS A 97 -23.47 -8.14 28.81
CA LYS A 97 -23.88 -9.35 28.09
C LYS A 97 -23.47 -10.64 28.80
N PHE A 98 -22.42 -10.61 29.61
CA PHE A 98 -21.91 -11.75 30.37
C PHE A 98 -21.82 -11.49 31.87
N SER A 99 -22.65 -10.60 32.42
CA SER A 99 -22.64 -10.24 33.85
C SER A 99 -22.61 -11.47 34.76
N PHE A 100 -23.53 -12.42 34.54
CA PHE A 100 -23.57 -13.66 35.32
C PHE A 100 -22.40 -14.60 35.01
N GLY A 101 -21.84 -14.58 33.80
CA GLY A 101 -20.61 -15.30 33.49
C GLY A 101 -19.44 -14.82 34.35
N TRP A 102 -19.20 -13.51 34.39
CA TRP A 102 -18.17 -12.91 35.25
C TRP A 102 -18.43 -13.19 36.73
N ALA A 103 -19.67 -13.05 37.19
CA ALA A 103 -20.01 -13.38 38.58
C ALA A 103 -19.74 -14.86 38.91
N THR A 104 -20.07 -15.78 38.01
CA THR A 104 -19.77 -17.22 38.15
C THR A 104 -18.27 -17.47 38.24
N GLU A 105 -17.46 -16.80 37.42
CA GLU A 105 -16.00 -16.92 37.51
C GLU A 105 -15.48 -16.42 38.87
N TRP A 106 -15.98 -15.30 39.40
CA TRP A 106 -15.59 -14.81 40.73
C TRP A 106 -15.95 -15.80 41.86
N VAL A 107 -17.09 -16.50 41.73
CA VAL A 107 -17.46 -17.57 42.67
C VAL A 107 -16.46 -18.73 42.58
N PHE A 108 -16.10 -19.17 41.38
CA PHE A 108 -15.09 -20.22 41.21
C PHE A 108 -13.72 -19.77 41.75
N PHE A 109 -13.31 -18.53 41.51
CA PHE A 109 -12.08 -17.97 42.07
C PHE A 109 -12.09 -17.91 43.61
N LEU A 110 -13.22 -17.54 44.23
CA LEU A 110 -13.36 -17.58 45.68
C LEU A 110 -13.24 -19.02 46.20
N CYS A 111 -13.96 -19.96 45.58
CA CYS A 111 -13.88 -21.37 45.94
C CYS A 111 -12.47 -21.95 45.76
N GLU A 112 -11.78 -21.53 44.70
CA GLU A 112 -10.37 -21.84 44.44
C GLU A 112 -9.48 -21.35 45.61
N ILE A 113 -9.58 -20.08 46.00
CA ILE A 113 -8.80 -19.52 47.13
C ILE A 113 -9.08 -20.28 48.42
N VAL A 114 -10.35 -20.52 48.75
CA VAL A 114 -10.74 -21.23 49.97
C VAL A 114 -10.17 -22.65 49.98
N ALA A 115 -10.30 -23.38 48.87
CA ALA A 115 -9.74 -24.71 48.72
C ALA A 115 -8.21 -24.70 48.87
N LEU A 116 -7.51 -23.73 48.27
CA LEU A 116 -6.06 -23.61 48.37
C LEU A 116 -5.58 -23.30 49.79
N LEU A 117 -6.28 -22.42 50.50
CA LEU A 117 -5.96 -22.09 51.89
C LEU A 117 -6.17 -23.30 52.81
N ILE A 118 -7.27 -24.04 52.64
CA ILE A 118 -7.51 -25.27 53.39
C ILE A 118 -6.42 -26.29 53.08
N TYR A 119 -6.12 -26.52 51.79
CA TYR A 119 -5.07 -27.43 51.34
C TYR A 119 -3.70 -27.04 51.95
N HIS A 120 -3.33 -25.75 51.93
CA HIS A 120 -2.06 -25.32 52.51
C HIS A 120 -2.01 -25.44 54.04
N TYR A 121 -2.99 -24.90 54.77
CA TYR A 121 -2.94 -24.81 56.24
C TYR A 121 -3.32 -26.11 56.95
N ARG A 122 -4.06 -27.01 56.29
CA ARG A 122 -4.44 -28.32 56.82
C ARG A 122 -3.54 -29.46 56.33
N PHE A 123 -2.47 -29.15 55.61
CA PHE A 123 -1.48 -30.13 55.18
C PHE A 123 -0.89 -30.89 56.38
N GLY A 124 -1.11 -32.21 56.42
CA GLY A 124 -0.73 -33.09 57.54
C GLY A 124 -1.61 -32.99 58.80
N LYS A 125 -2.68 -32.17 58.79
CA LYS A 125 -3.67 -32.00 59.87
C LYS A 125 -5.08 -32.47 59.48
N MET A 126 -5.19 -33.15 58.34
CA MET A 126 -6.42 -33.65 57.73
C MET A 126 -6.15 -35.07 57.21
N SER A 127 -7.19 -35.90 57.09
CA SER A 127 -7.05 -37.22 56.49
C SER A 127 -6.52 -37.09 55.05
N ARG A 128 -5.70 -38.06 54.59
CA ARG A 128 -5.12 -38.03 53.23
C ARG A 128 -6.21 -37.96 52.15
N ARG A 129 -7.32 -38.65 52.38
CA ARG A 129 -8.47 -38.66 51.46
C ARG A 129 -9.10 -37.28 51.36
N ASP A 130 -9.43 -36.66 52.48
CA ASP A 130 -10.12 -35.36 52.49
C ASP A 130 -9.20 -34.26 51.96
N HIS A 131 -7.92 -34.33 52.28
CA HIS A 131 -6.93 -33.38 51.77
C HIS A 131 -6.81 -33.42 50.24
N GLN A 132 -6.75 -34.62 49.65
CA GLN A 132 -6.78 -34.77 48.18
C GLN A 132 -8.12 -34.35 47.57
N ILE A 133 -9.24 -34.57 48.24
CA ILE A 133 -10.56 -34.06 47.78
C ILE A 133 -10.56 -32.54 47.71
N VAL A 134 -10.03 -31.86 48.74
CA VAL A 134 -9.88 -30.40 48.74
C VAL A 134 -8.98 -29.93 47.59
N GLY A 135 -7.88 -30.65 47.34
CA GLY A 135 -7.03 -30.39 46.19
C GLY A 135 -7.81 -30.52 44.87
N TRP A 136 -8.59 -31.59 44.68
CA TRP A 136 -9.44 -31.76 43.49
C TRP A 136 -10.49 -30.66 43.34
N PHE A 137 -11.05 -30.15 44.44
CA PHE A 137 -11.91 -28.98 44.38
C PHE A 137 -11.16 -27.76 43.85
N TYR A 138 -9.93 -27.50 44.30
CA TYR A 138 -9.10 -26.44 43.73
C TYR A 138 -8.94 -26.61 42.21
N ALA A 139 -8.49 -27.78 41.75
CA ALA A 139 -8.24 -28.03 40.33
C ALA A 139 -9.51 -27.89 39.49
N LEU A 140 -10.66 -28.36 40.00
CA LEU A 140 -11.95 -28.23 39.35
C LEU A 140 -12.36 -26.75 39.23
N PHE A 141 -12.31 -25.99 40.32
CA PHE A 141 -12.71 -24.58 40.30
C PHE A 141 -11.79 -23.74 39.41
N ALA A 142 -10.47 -23.96 39.47
CA ALA A 142 -9.54 -23.28 38.58
C ALA A 142 -9.80 -23.60 37.09
N PHE A 143 -10.09 -24.88 36.77
CA PHE A 143 -10.49 -25.26 35.41
C PHE A 143 -11.81 -24.61 34.99
N LEU A 144 -12.81 -24.56 35.87
CA LEU A 144 -14.09 -23.91 35.58
C LEU A 144 -13.95 -22.39 35.41
N SER A 145 -13.06 -21.72 36.14
CA SER A 145 -12.70 -20.31 35.89
C SER A 145 -12.16 -20.14 34.47
N LEU A 146 -11.25 -21.02 34.03
CA LEU A 146 -10.74 -21.02 32.65
C LEU A 146 -11.86 -21.23 31.63
N VAL A 147 -12.77 -22.18 31.86
CA VAL A 147 -13.94 -22.46 30.99
C VAL A 147 -14.78 -21.20 30.79
N VAL A 148 -15.08 -20.49 31.87
CA VAL A 148 -15.94 -19.30 31.83
C VAL A 148 -15.26 -18.13 31.13
N VAL A 149 -14.03 -17.79 31.53
CA VAL A 149 -13.27 -16.68 30.91
C VAL A 149 -13.03 -16.96 29.43
N ASN A 150 -12.68 -18.21 29.08
CA ASN A 150 -12.48 -18.62 27.69
C ASN A 150 -13.71 -18.33 26.82
N GLY A 151 -14.93 -18.65 27.29
CA GLY A 151 -16.14 -18.40 26.51
C GLY A 151 -16.41 -16.94 26.25
N ILE A 152 -16.13 -16.07 27.22
CA ILE A 152 -16.31 -14.63 27.07
C ILE A 152 -15.29 -14.03 26.10
N ILE A 153 -14.01 -14.39 26.23
CA ILE A 153 -12.94 -13.76 25.41
C ILE A 153 -12.87 -14.31 23.98
N SER A 154 -13.23 -15.58 23.75
CA SER A 154 -13.21 -16.18 22.41
C SER A 154 -14.33 -15.64 21.51
N MET A 155 -15.45 -15.19 22.12
CA MET A 155 -16.52 -14.47 21.44
C MET A 155 -16.00 -13.21 20.74
N MET A 156 -15.07 -12.46 21.36
CA MET A 156 -14.52 -11.24 20.77
C MET A 156 -13.82 -11.47 19.41
N LEU A 157 -13.29 -12.68 19.19
CA LEU A 157 -12.66 -13.08 17.93
C LEU A 157 -13.67 -13.71 16.96
N THR A 158 -14.55 -14.58 17.47
CA THR A 158 -15.53 -15.30 16.65
C THR A 158 -16.93 -15.18 17.27
N PRO A 159 -17.63 -14.05 17.15
CA PRO A 159 -18.92 -13.89 17.82
C PRO A 159 -20.00 -14.84 17.28
N GLY A 160 -19.90 -15.27 16.01
CA GLY A 160 -20.85 -16.22 15.42
C GLY A 160 -22.29 -15.69 15.50
N LYS A 161 -23.24 -16.55 15.89
CA LYS A 161 -24.67 -16.21 16.02
C LYS A 161 -24.95 -15.08 17.01
N TRP A 162 -24.02 -14.78 17.92
CA TRP A 162 -24.18 -13.68 18.87
C TRP A 162 -24.38 -12.32 18.18
N LEU A 163 -23.83 -12.12 16.98
CA LEU A 163 -24.04 -10.88 16.23
C LEU A 163 -25.53 -10.61 15.96
N GLU A 164 -26.30 -11.67 15.75
CA GLU A 164 -27.75 -11.60 15.48
C GLU A 164 -28.56 -11.64 16.78
N THR A 165 -28.26 -12.60 17.66
CA THR A 165 -29.13 -12.91 18.82
C THR A 165 -28.81 -12.07 20.04
N GLN A 166 -27.56 -11.60 20.14
CA GLN A 166 -27.01 -10.95 21.34
C GLN A 166 -27.22 -11.77 22.63
N SER A 167 -27.45 -13.09 22.50
CA SER A 167 -27.80 -13.99 23.60
C SER A 167 -26.54 -14.46 24.34
N PHE A 168 -26.65 -14.69 25.65
CA PHE A 168 -25.50 -15.17 26.44
C PHE A 168 -24.91 -16.47 25.88
N TRP A 169 -25.75 -17.45 25.56
CA TRP A 169 -25.31 -18.79 25.18
C TRP A 169 -24.69 -18.86 23.79
N ASP A 170 -25.22 -18.09 22.82
CA ASP A 170 -24.63 -18.06 21.47
C ASP A 170 -23.25 -17.39 21.48
N GLY A 171 -23.05 -16.40 22.35
CA GLY A 171 -21.73 -15.78 22.53
C GLY A 171 -20.78 -16.69 23.32
N PHE A 172 -21.27 -17.35 24.37
CA PHE A 172 -20.45 -18.22 25.20
C PHE A 172 -19.96 -19.46 24.45
N TRP A 173 -20.86 -20.14 23.72
CA TRP A 173 -20.54 -21.32 22.89
C TRP A 173 -20.21 -20.94 21.45
N ASN A 174 -19.32 -19.96 21.30
CA ASN A 174 -18.87 -19.48 20.00
C ASN A 174 -18.06 -20.53 19.22
N PRO A 175 -17.87 -20.35 17.89
CA PRO A 175 -17.23 -21.34 17.03
C PRO A 175 -15.85 -21.81 17.50
N THR A 176 -15.07 -20.94 18.16
CA THR A 176 -13.71 -21.28 18.61
C THR A 176 -13.61 -21.65 20.09
N PHE A 177 -14.73 -21.74 20.81
CA PHE A 177 -14.77 -22.02 22.24
C PHE A 177 -13.95 -23.27 22.61
N TRP A 178 -14.31 -24.42 22.03
CA TRP A 178 -13.74 -25.72 22.36
C TRP A 178 -12.27 -25.86 21.99
N PRO A 179 -11.84 -25.52 20.75
CA PRO A 179 -10.43 -25.58 20.42
C PRO A 179 -9.59 -24.59 21.23
N SER A 180 -10.11 -23.39 21.53
CA SER A 180 -9.42 -22.42 22.43
C SER A 180 -9.26 -22.99 23.84
N LEU A 181 -10.31 -23.58 24.41
CA LEU A 181 -10.27 -24.17 25.74
C LEU A 181 -9.24 -25.30 25.82
N GLY A 182 -9.28 -26.23 24.87
CA GLY A 182 -8.33 -27.35 24.81
C GLY A 182 -6.88 -26.89 24.67
N LEU A 183 -6.65 -25.89 23.80
CA LEU A 183 -5.33 -25.30 23.60
C LEU A 183 -4.82 -24.62 24.87
N ARG A 184 -5.63 -23.76 25.50
CA ARG A 184 -5.27 -23.06 26.75
C ARG A 184 -5.03 -24.04 27.88
N PHE A 185 -5.87 -25.06 28.01
CA PHE A 185 -5.70 -26.08 29.05
C PHE A 185 -4.42 -26.91 28.87
N ALA A 186 -4.06 -27.28 27.64
CA ALA A 186 -2.77 -27.92 27.36
C ALA A 186 -1.60 -27.04 27.82
N ILE A 187 -1.65 -25.72 27.52
CA ILE A 187 -0.64 -24.76 27.98
C ILE A 187 -0.61 -24.66 29.51
N CYS A 188 -1.77 -24.63 30.18
CA CYS A 188 -1.85 -24.62 31.65
C CYS A 188 -1.07 -25.80 32.25
N LEU A 189 -1.28 -27.02 31.74
CA LEU A 189 -0.59 -28.22 32.22
C LEU A 189 0.92 -28.14 31.94
N MET A 190 1.33 -27.65 30.77
CA MET A 190 2.75 -27.43 30.45
C MET A 190 3.40 -26.44 31.41
N LEU A 191 2.74 -25.32 31.72
CA LEU A 191 3.24 -24.33 32.68
C LEU A 191 3.34 -24.91 34.10
N ALA A 192 2.41 -25.77 34.51
CA ALA A 192 2.51 -26.48 35.77
C ALA A 192 3.82 -27.28 35.89
N GLY A 193 4.18 -28.00 34.82
CA GLY A 193 5.46 -28.70 34.72
C GLY A 193 6.65 -27.75 34.77
N LEU A 194 6.61 -26.67 33.99
CA LEU A 194 7.70 -25.68 33.93
C LEU A 194 7.98 -25.02 35.28
N PHE A 195 6.95 -24.57 35.99
CA PHE A 195 7.08 -23.98 37.33
C PHE A 195 7.46 -25.03 38.39
N ALA A 196 7.00 -26.28 38.26
CA ALA A 196 7.41 -27.36 39.13
C ALA A 196 8.93 -27.63 39.07
N LEU A 197 9.57 -27.44 37.90
CA LEU A 197 11.04 -27.55 37.79
C LEU A 197 11.76 -26.58 38.73
N ILE A 198 11.23 -25.36 38.90
CA ILE A 198 11.83 -24.32 39.77
C ILE A 198 11.93 -24.80 41.21
N THR A 199 10.84 -25.36 41.73
CA THR A 199 10.77 -25.82 43.11
C THR A 199 11.41 -27.18 43.29
N ALA A 200 11.28 -28.08 42.30
CA ALA A 200 11.82 -29.44 42.38
C ALA A 200 13.35 -29.42 42.35
N TYR A 201 13.97 -28.51 41.59
CA TYR A 201 15.42 -28.32 41.59
C TYR A 201 15.98 -27.97 42.99
N ARG A 202 15.16 -27.37 43.87
CA ARG A 202 15.54 -26.99 45.25
C ARG A 202 15.35 -28.12 46.27
N ILE A 203 15.06 -29.34 45.82
CA ILE A 203 15.05 -30.54 46.68
C ILE A 203 16.52 -30.93 46.97
N THR A 204 16.84 -31.08 48.24
CA THR A 204 18.20 -31.37 48.71
C THR A 204 18.62 -32.81 48.38
N GLU A 205 17.73 -33.77 48.62
CA GLU A 205 17.96 -35.18 48.32
C GLU A 205 17.95 -35.41 46.80
N VAL A 206 19.01 -36.08 46.32
CA VAL A 206 19.35 -36.13 44.90
C VAL A 206 18.39 -37.01 44.12
N GLU A 207 18.05 -38.18 44.64
CA GLU A 207 17.20 -39.16 43.95
C GLU A 207 15.79 -38.61 43.76
N THR A 208 15.19 -38.08 44.85
CA THR A 208 13.88 -37.44 44.87
C THR A 208 13.88 -36.18 44.01
N ARG A 209 14.96 -35.38 44.01
CA ARG A 209 15.10 -34.24 43.09
C ARG A 209 14.99 -34.70 41.64
N GLU A 210 15.83 -35.61 41.19
CA GLU A 210 15.82 -36.08 39.79
C GLU A 210 14.51 -36.81 39.44
N GLN A 211 13.89 -37.48 40.41
CA GLN A 211 12.58 -38.10 40.25
C GLN A 211 11.48 -37.06 40.02
N MET A 212 11.44 -36.00 40.83
CA MET A 212 10.44 -34.93 40.70
C MET A 212 10.70 -34.03 39.50
N LEU A 213 11.95 -33.84 39.09
CA LEU A 213 12.29 -33.19 37.82
C LEU A 213 11.75 -33.98 36.62
N ARG A 214 11.96 -35.30 36.58
CA ARG A 214 11.36 -36.16 35.53
C ARG A 214 9.83 -36.15 35.57
N TYR A 215 9.24 -36.08 36.76
CA TYR A 215 7.79 -35.97 36.92
C TYR A 215 7.25 -34.65 36.37
N ALA A 216 7.92 -33.53 36.67
CA ALA A 216 7.58 -32.21 36.13
C ALA A 216 7.67 -32.17 34.59
N VAL A 217 8.68 -32.81 33.98
CA VAL A 217 8.79 -32.91 32.51
C VAL A 217 7.59 -33.63 31.88
N ARG A 218 6.99 -34.63 32.54
CA ARG A 218 5.79 -35.31 32.02
C ARG A 218 4.60 -34.36 31.84
N PHE A 219 4.48 -33.36 32.71
CA PHE A 219 3.47 -32.31 32.61
C PHE A 219 3.72 -31.35 31.44
N VAL A 220 4.93 -31.33 30.88
CA VAL A 220 5.22 -30.59 29.65
C VAL A 220 5.06 -31.51 28.42
N ALA A 221 5.60 -32.71 28.48
CA ALA A 221 5.68 -33.63 27.34
C ALA A 221 4.33 -34.22 26.93
N PHE A 222 3.50 -34.67 27.87
CA PHE A 222 2.21 -35.29 27.51
C PHE A 222 1.19 -34.29 26.98
N PRO A 223 0.99 -33.11 27.60
CA PRO A 223 0.07 -32.11 27.07
C PRO A 223 0.55 -31.47 25.76
N PHE A 224 1.82 -31.62 25.38
CA PHE A 224 2.32 -31.13 24.09
C PHE A 224 1.61 -31.77 22.89
N ALA A 225 1.24 -33.06 22.97
CA ALA A 225 0.44 -33.69 21.91
C ALA A 225 -0.97 -33.07 21.82
N LEU A 226 -1.58 -32.78 22.98
CA LEU A 226 -2.86 -32.07 23.06
C LEU A 226 -2.74 -30.64 22.50
N LEU A 227 -1.65 -29.94 22.80
CA LEU A 227 -1.35 -28.61 22.28
C LEU A 227 -1.36 -28.62 20.74
N ILE A 228 -0.66 -29.57 20.11
CA ILE A 228 -0.61 -29.68 18.64
C ILE A 228 -2.00 -29.95 18.07
N ALA A 229 -2.70 -30.95 18.62
CA ALA A 229 -4.03 -31.33 18.14
C ALA A 229 -5.02 -30.15 18.24
N CYS A 230 -5.04 -29.45 19.38
CA CYS A 230 -5.91 -28.29 19.58
C CYS A 230 -5.47 -27.06 18.78
N ALA A 231 -4.17 -26.86 18.52
CA ALA A 231 -3.69 -25.76 17.68
C ALA A 231 -4.16 -25.93 16.23
N VAL A 232 -4.08 -27.15 15.69
CA VAL A 232 -4.61 -27.48 14.36
C VAL A 232 -6.13 -27.29 14.34
N TRP A 233 -6.84 -27.82 15.35
CA TRP A 233 -8.29 -27.65 15.46
C TRP A 233 -8.69 -26.17 15.54
N TYR A 234 -7.95 -25.35 16.27
CA TYR A 234 -8.21 -23.92 16.41
C TYR A 234 -8.10 -23.19 15.07
N ILE A 235 -7.06 -23.46 14.29
CA ILE A 235 -6.88 -22.86 12.95
C ILE A 235 -8.01 -23.27 12.00
N VAL A 236 -8.41 -24.55 12.04
CA VAL A 236 -9.50 -25.07 11.19
C VAL A 236 -10.87 -24.50 11.60
N ALA A 237 -11.07 -24.19 12.87
CA ALA A 237 -12.31 -23.61 13.37
C ALA A 237 -12.46 -22.10 13.11
N LEU A 238 -11.40 -21.41 12.65
CA LEU A 238 -11.47 -19.98 12.34
C LEU A 238 -12.35 -19.75 11.10
N PRO A 239 -13.30 -18.80 11.15
CA PRO A 239 -14.00 -18.37 9.96
C PRO A 239 -13.05 -17.75 8.93
N ALA A 240 -13.45 -17.75 7.67
CA ALA A 240 -12.59 -17.37 6.54
C ALA A 240 -11.94 -15.99 6.70
N ALA A 241 -12.67 -15.01 7.26
CA ALA A 241 -12.15 -13.65 7.47
C ALA A 241 -10.98 -13.63 8.47
N GLN A 242 -11.14 -14.27 9.64
CA GLN A 242 -10.13 -14.37 10.68
C GLN A 242 -8.96 -15.25 10.24
N PHE A 243 -9.23 -16.38 9.57
CA PHE A 243 -8.21 -17.25 8.99
C PHE A 243 -7.29 -16.46 8.03
N THR A 244 -7.90 -15.72 7.11
CA THR A 244 -7.18 -14.86 6.15
C THR A 244 -6.42 -13.74 6.88
N MET A 245 -6.99 -13.15 7.93
CA MET A 245 -6.32 -12.12 8.72
C MET A 245 -5.06 -12.66 9.43
N VAL A 246 -5.17 -13.83 10.05
CA VAL A 246 -4.09 -14.48 10.80
C VAL A 246 -2.97 -14.96 9.88
N LEU A 247 -3.30 -15.46 8.68
CA LEU A 247 -2.35 -16.18 7.83
C LEU A 247 -1.85 -15.41 6.59
N THR A 248 -2.56 -14.40 6.09
CA THR A 248 -2.20 -13.76 4.82
C THR A 248 -2.24 -12.23 4.82
N LYS A 249 -3.20 -11.58 5.50
CA LYS A 249 -3.39 -10.12 5.41
C LYS A 249 -2.52 -9.27 6.35
N SER A 250 -1.91 -9.87 7.37
CA SER A 250 -0.99 -9.18 8.29
C SER A 250 0.46 -9.45 7.92
N ALA A 251 1.33 -8.44 7.97
CA ALA A 251 2.77 -8.62 7.72
C ALA A 251 3.47 -9.42 8.83
N GLN A 252 2.97 -9.36 10.07
CA GLN A 252 3.63 -9.93 11.25
C GLN A 252 3.00 -11.25 11.72
N THR A 253 1.67 -11.37 11.65
CA THR A 253 0.93 -12.49 12.24
C THR A 253 1.29 -13.86 11.64
N PRO A 254 1.48 -14.00 10.31
CA PRO A 254 1.87 -15.29 9.73
C PRO A 254 3.23 -15.78 10.23
N GLN A 255 4.15 -14.86 10.54
CA GLN A 255 5.46 -15.22 11.10
C GLN A 255 5.31 -15.71 12.55
N LEU A 256 4.46 -15.07 13.35
CA LEU A 256 4.18 -15.51 14.72
C LEU A 256 3.54 -16.90 14.75
N VAL A 257 2.60 -17.19 13.83
CA VAL A 257 2.01 -18.54 13.69
C VAL A 257 3.09 -19.57 13.34
N LYS A 258 4.00 -19.23 12.41
CA LYS A 258 5.14 -20.10 12.07
C LYS A 258 6.09 -20.34 13.23
N ILE A 259 6.21 -19.39 14.17
CA ILE A 259 7.10 -19.49 15.33
C ILE A 259 6.44 -20.22 16.51
N PHE A 260 5.11 -20.16 16.67
CA PHE A 260 4.42 -20.71 17.84
C PHE A 260 4.70 -22.20 18.09
N LEU A 261 4.54 -23.05 17.07
CA LEU A 261 4.81 -24.49 17.21
C LEU A 261 6.30 -24.81 17.40
N PRO A 262 7.25 -24.23 16.62
CA PRO A 262 8.68 -24.38 16.89
C PRO A 262 9.09 -23.91 18.28
N LEU A 263 8.59 -22.77 18.77
CA LEU A 263 8.88 -22.27 20.11
C LEU A 263 8.39 -23.24 21.19
N SER A 264 7.21 -23.82 20.98
CA SER A 264 6.66 -24.86 21.86
C SER A 264 7.51 -26.14 21.82
N ALA A 265 8.02 -26.54 20.65
CA ALA A 265 8.91 -27.69 20.50
C ALA A 265 10.29 -27.43 21.14
N VAL A 266 10.84 -26.22 21.01
CA VAL A 266 12.07 -25.80 21.70
C VAL A 266 11.89 -25.84 23.21
N LEU A 267 10.72 -25.42 23.72
CA LEU A 267 10.40 -25.56 25.14
C LEU A 267 10.42 -27.04 25.58
N LEU A 268 9.79 -27.93 24.81
CA LEU A 268 9.77 -29.38 25.08
C LEU A 268 11.19 -29.97 25.08
N ILE A 269 11.97 -29.71 24.02
CA ILE A 269 13.35 -30.18 23.92
C ILE A 269 14.18 -29.62 25.07
N GLY A 270 14.00 -28.33 25.39
CA GLY A 270 14.70 -27.65 26.46
C GLY A 270 14.44 -28.25 27.84
N VAL A 271 13.20 -28.62 28.17
CA VAL A 271 12.91 -29.30 29.44
C VAL A 271 13.44 -30.74 29.48
N LEU A 272 13.47 -31.43 28.34
CA LEU A 272 14.10 -32.77 28.23
C LEU A 272 15.61 -32.68 28.44
N VAL A 273 16.29 -31.73 27.77
CA VAL A 273 17.72 -31.45 27.92
C VAL A 273 18.06 -31.02 29.34
N PHE A 274 17.21 -30.18 29.95
CA PHE A 274 17.38 -29.73 31.34
C PHE A 274 17.48 -30.91 32.32
N VAL A 275 16.60 -31.92 32.16
CA VAL A 275 16.56 -33.06 33.07
C VAL A 275 17.59 -34.13 32.73
N PHE A 276 17.71 -34.50 31.45
CA PHE A 276 18.48 -35.69 31.05
C PHE A 276 19.93 -35.42 30.65
N VAL A 277 20.29 -34.17 30.33
CA VAL A 277 21.61 -33.84 29.76
C VAL A 277 22.36 -32.80 30.57
N THR A 278 21.66 -31.81 31.13
CA THR A 278 22.29 -30.60 31.65
C THR A 278 22.97 -30.82 33.02
N PRO A 279 24.27 -30.50 33.16
CA PRO A 279 24.97 -30.56 34.44
C PRO A 279 24.39 -29.60 35.48
N GLN A 280 24.48 -29.96 36.77
CA GLN A 280 23.87 -29.20 37.89
C GLN A 280 24.24 -27.71 37.91
N ALA A 281 25.47 -27.36 37.53
CA ALA A 281 25.96 -25.98 37.51
C ALA A 281 25.25 -25.07 36.48
N VAL A 282 24.74 -25.65 35.38
CA VAL A 282 24.12 -24.89 34.27
C VAL A 282 22.60 -24.85 34.39
N ARG A 283 22.02 -25.77 35.16
CA ARG A 283 20.56 -25.90 35.33
C ARG A 283 19.87 -24.58 35.75
N PRO A 284 20.35 -23.78 36.72
CA PRO A 284 19.68 -22.52 37.08
C PRO A 284 19.55 -21.53 35.91
N ALA A 285 20.62 -21.40 35.10
CA ALA A 285 20.61 -20.53 33.92
C ALA A 285 19.64 -21.04 32.86
N LEU A 286 19.69 -22.34 32.54
CA LEU A 286 18.78 -22.95 31.56
C LEU A 286 17.31 -22.85 32.01
N LEU A 287 17.02 -23.03 33.31
CA LEU A 287 15.67 -22.85 33.84
C LEU A 287 15.16 -21.42 33.64
N GLY A 288 16.01 -20.41 33.85
CA GLY A 288 15.69 -19.01 33.54
C GLY A 288 15.33 -18.81 32.06
N VAL A 289 16.13 -19.40 31.16
CA VAL A 289 15.85 -19.38 29.70
C VAL A 289 14.52 -20.05 29.37
N LEU A 290 14.21 -21.22 29.97
CA LEU A 290 12.95 -21.93 29.73
C LEU A 290 11.73 -21.13 30.19
N LEU A 291 11.85 -20.35 31.28
CA LEU A 291 10.79 -19.45 31.73
C LEU A 291 10.57 -18.29 30.74
N VAL A 292 11.65 -17.73 30.19
CA VAL A 292 11.57 -16.70 29.14
C VAL A 292 10.92 -17.26 27.87
N ILE A 293 11.24 -18.51 27.50
CA ILE A 293 10.58 -19.20 26.38
C ILE A 293 9.10 -19.42 26.68
N GLY A 294 8.75 -19.84 27.90
CA GLY A 294 7.37 -20.06 28.33
C GLY A 294 6.51 -18.79 28.27
N ILE A 295 7.02 -17.66 28.78
CA ILE A 295 6.30 -16.37 28.67
C ILE A 295 6.25 -15.89 27.21
N GLY A 296 7.30 -16.13 26.42
CA GLY A 296 7.30 -15.87 24.98
C GLY A 296 6.25 -16.68 24.21
N GLN A 297 6.01 -17.94 24.60
CA GLN A 297 4.96 -18.79 24.03
C GLN A 297 3.57 -18.22 24.29
N ILE A 298 3.28 -17.81 25.54
CA ILE A 298 2.02 -17.13 25.90
C ILE A 298 1.88 -15.81 25.13
N GLY A 299 2.93 -14.99 25.11
CA GLY A 299 2.93 -13.71 24.40
C GLY A 299 2.64 -13.87 22.91
N THR A 300 3.24 -14.88 22.27
CA THR A 300 3.00 -15.20 20.86
C THR A 300 1.54 -15.59 20.62
N PHE A 301 0.97 -16.44 21.47
CA PHE A 301 -0.44 -16.86 21.34
C PHE A 301 -1.42 -15.69 21.53
N GLU A 302 -1.25 -14.88 22.59
CA GLU A 302 -2.12 -13.75 22.85
C GLU A 302 -2.02 -12.68 21.74
N TRP A 303 -0.84 -12.49 21.15
CA TRP A 303 -0.65 -11.61 20.00
C TRP A 303 -1.34 -12.13 18.73
N ILE A 304 -1.25 -13.44 18.45
CA ILE A 304 -1.97 -14.05 17.32
C ILE A 304 -3.49 -13.86 17.48
N ARG A 305 -4.03 -14.10 18.68
CA ARG A 305 -5.44 -13.88 18.99
C ARG A 305 -5.84 -12.42 18.79
N GLU A 306 -5.06 -11.48 19.33
CA GLU A 306 -5.32 -10.05 19.20
C GLU A 306 -5.28 -9.58 17.74
N ALA A 307 -4.28 -10.04 16.99
CA ALA A 307 -4.15 -9.70 15.58
C ALA A 307 -5.26 -10.33 14.73
N GLY A 308 -5.73 -11.54 15.08
CA GLY A 308 -6.77 -12.25 14.33
C GLY A 308 -8.14 -11.58 14.35
N ARG A 309 -8.42 -10.76 15.36
CA ARG A 309 -9.68 -9.99 15.44
C ARG A 309 -9.58 -8.59 14.84
N ARG A 310 -8.38 -8.09 14.52
CA ARG A 310 -8.24 -6.78 13.87
C ARG A 310 -9.01 -6.76 12.55
N PRO A 311 -9.65 -5.63 12.21
CA PRO A 311 -9.55 -4.29 12.81
C PRO A 311 -10.58 -4.01 13.91
N TYR A 312 -11.07 -5.06 14.57
CA TYR A 312 -12.10 -4.97 15.60
C TYR A 312 -11.53 -5.21 17.00
N ILE A 313 -12.22 -4.69 18.01
CA ILE A 313 -12.11 -5.21 19.39
C ILE A 313 -13.09 -6.37 19.59
N ILE A 314 -14.31 -6.25 19.03
CA ILE A 314 -15.30 -7.34 18.93
C ILE A 314 -15.65 -7.47 17.45
N HIS A 315 -15.29 -8.60 16.83
CA HIS A 315 -15.40 -8.80 15.39
C HIS A 315 -16.78 -8.41 14.84
N GLU A 316 -16.82 -7.60 13.77
CA GLU A 316 -18.04 -7.09 13.11
C GLU A 316 -19.04 -6.29 13.97
N TYR A 317 -18.77 -6.12 15.26
CA TYR A 317 -19.63 -5.37 16.18
C TYR A 317 -19.02 -4.02 16.57
N MET A 318 -17.70 -3.99 16.81
CA MET A 318 -17.00 -2.80 17.32
C MET A 318 -15.56 -2.70 16.79
N TRP A 319 -15.24 -1.57 16.17
CA TRP A 319 -13.91 -1.23 15.68
C TRP A 319 -12.88 -1.10 16.80
N SER A 320 -11.58 -1.16 16.47
CA SER A 320 -10.50 -0.98 17.44
C SER A 320 -10.46 0.39 18.13
N ASN A 321 -11.13 1.40 17.59
CA ASN A 321 -11.30 2.71 18.23
C ASN A 321 -12.58 2.79 19.10
N SER A 322 -13.20 1.65 19.45
CA SER A 322 -14.40 1.57 20.30
C SER A 322 -15.68 2.14 19.68
N VAL A 323 -15.71 2.37 18.37
CA VAL A 323 -16.94 2.77 17.65
C VAL A 323 -17.70 1.53 17.17
N HIS A 324 -19.03 1.56 17.28
CA HIS A 324 -19.89 0.51 16.74
C HIS A 324 -19.87 0.50 15.21
N VAL A 325 -19.79 -0.68 14.61
CA VAL A 325 -19.73 -0.83 13.14
C VAL A 325 -20.96 -0.22 12.47
N ALA A 326 -22.14 -0.35 13.08
CA ALA A 326 -23.39 0.20 12.56
C ALA A 326 -23.44 1.74 12.51
N GLN A 327 -22.51 2.45 13.15
CA GLN A 327 -22.45 3.93 13.17
C GLN A 327 -21.45 4.49 12.16
N THR A 328 -20.74 3.63 11.43
CA THR A 328 -19.64 4.03 10.52
C THR A 328 -20.07 5.10 9.53
N ASP A 329 -21.15 4.88 8.80
CA ASP A 329 -21.56 5.78 7.71
C ASP A 329 -22.06 7.12 8.25
N ALA A 330 -22.90 7.09 9.29
CA ALA A 330 -23.40 8.30 9.93
C ALA A 330 -22.28 9.18 10.52
N ILE A 331 -21.21 8.57 11.06
CA ILE A 331 -20.06 9.34 11.59
C ILE A 331 -19.20 9.88 10.45
N ARG A 332 -19.01 9.12 9.36
CA ARG A 332 -18.25 9.62 8.19
C ARG A 332 -18.93 10.82 7.54
N GLU A 333 -20.26 10.83 7.50
CA GLU A 333 -21.04 11.94 6.99
C GLU A 333 -20.98 13.17 7.92
N ASN A 334 -21.22 12.98 9.22
CA ASN A 334 -21.35 14.07 10.19
C ASN A 334 -20.05 14.48 10.91
N GLY A 335 -18.95 13.75 10.68
CA GLY A 335 -17.68 13.91 11.39
C GLY A 335 -17.59 13.18 12.73
N MET A 336 -16.39 12.71 13.08
CA MET A 336 -16.07 12.13 14.38
C MET A 336 -16.09 13.15 15.52
N LEU A 337 -15.78 14.43 15.25
CA LEU A 337 -15.80 15.49 16.26
C LEU A 337 -17.22 15.81 16.75
N SER A 338 -18.23 15.68 15.89
CA SER A 338 -19.62 15.81 16.32
C SER A 338 -20.02 14.63 17.22
N TYR A 339 -19.56 13.41 16.90
CA TYR A 339 -19.90 12.17 17.59
C TYR A 339 -19.15 11.91 18.92
N ALA A 340 -17.90 12.35 19.08
CA ALA A 340 -17.13 12.10 20.30
C ALA A 340 -17.57 13.05 21.42
N LYS A 341 -18.04 12.53 22.57
CA LYS A 341 -18.58 13.38 23.65
C LYS A 341 -17.52 14.08 24.50
N TRP A 342 -16.33 13.48 24.61
CA TRP A 342 -15.26 13.89 25.52
C TRP A 342 -14.09 14.56 24.78
N ILE A 343 -14.41 15.56 23.96
CA ILE A 343 -13.47 16.39 23.20
C ILE A 343 -13.90 17.85 23.30
N GLY A 344 -12.94 18.77 23.24
CA GLY A 344 -13.20 20.21 23.35
C GLY A 344 -13.55 20.87 22.02
N THR A 345 -13.09 20.31 20.90
CA THR A 345 -13.22 20.88 19.56
C THR A 345 -14.36 20.20 18.81
N LYS A 346 -15.40 20.95 18.45
CA LYS A 346 -16.57 20.42 17.74
C LYS A 346 -16.62 20.80 16.27
N GLU A 347 -16.00 21.92 15.93
CA GLU A 347 -15.92 22.46 14.58
C GLU A 347 -14.46 22.79 14.29
N ILE A 348 -14.08 22.61 13.02
CA ILE A 348 -12.71 22.88 12.56
C ILE A 348 -12.66 24.32 12.03
N THR A 349 -11.69 25.08 12.53
CA THR A 349 -11.31 26.40 12.02
C THR A 349 -9.82 26.40 11.70
N ASP A 350 -9.34 27.40 10.97
CA ASP A 350 -7.92 27.50 10.62
C ASP A 350 -7.04 27.64 11.87
N GLU A 351 -7.51 28.35 12.91
CA GLU A 351 -6.78 28.53 14.16
C GLU A 351 -6.70 27.25 14.99
N ASN A 352 -7.70 26.37 14.88
CA ASN A 352 -7.81 25.17 15.70
C ASN A 352 -7.41 23.87 14.96
N LEU A 353 -7.00 23.95 13.69
CA LEU A 353 -6.72 22.81 12.81
C LEU A 353 -5.85 21.73 13.48
N LEU A 354 -4.72 22.13 14.09
CA LEU A 354 -3.82 21.19 14.76
C LEU A 354 -4.44 20.61 16.04
N LYS A 355 -5.26 21.39 16.75
CA LYS A 355 -5.95 20.94 17.96
C LYS A 355 -7.04 19.92 17.64
N ALA A 356 -7.84 20.20 16.62
CA ALA A 356 -8.82 19.26 16.07
C ALA A 356 -8.13 17.95 15.64
N GLY A 357 -7.00 18.06 14.93
CA GLY A 357 -6.19 16.91 14.53
C GLY A 357 -5.65 16.08 15.70
N GLU A 358 -5.18 16.72 16.78
CA GLU A 358 -4.76 16.04 18.01
C GLU A 358 -5.92 15.25 18.64
N GLU A 359 -7.10 15.85 18.72
CA GLU A 359 -8.28 15.20 19.29
C GLU A 359 -8.75 14.02 18.43
N LEU A 360 -8.74 14.16 17.11
CA LEU A 360 -9.01 13.07 16.18
C LEU A 360 -8.01 11.91 16.34
N TYR A 361 -6.72 12.22 16.45
CA TYR A 361 -5.69 11.22 16.72
C TYR A 361 -5.95 10.50 18.06
N ARG A 362 -6.30 11.27 19.11
CA ARG A 362 -6.64 10.72 20.43
C ARG A 362 -7.78 9.73 20.35
N VAL A 363 -8.86 10.06 19.63
CA VAL A 363 -10.09 9.24 19.62
C VAL A 363 -10.09 8.13 18.58
N GLN A 364 -9.34 8.24 17.48
CA GLN A 364 -9.36 7.24 16.41
C GLN A 364 -8.08 6.38 16.34
N CYS A 365 -6.91 6.93 16.68
CA CYS A 365 -5.63 6.29 16.37
C CYS A 365 -4.90 5.75 17.61
N MET A 366 -4.92 6.50 18.72
CA MET A 366 -4.06 6.24 19.89
C MET A 366 -4.33 4.90 20.60
N THR A 367 -5.52 4.32 20.45
CA THR A 367 -5.82 2.98 21.00
C THR A 367 -4.85 1.93 20.46
N CYS A 368 -4.41 2.08 19.21
CA CYS A 368 -3.49 1.16 18.54
C CYS A 368 -2.08 1.75 18.34
N HIS A 369 -1.99 3.06 18.12
CA HIS A 369 -0.75 3.73 17.72
C HIS A 369 -0.18 4.59 18.84
N SER A 370 1.15 4.56 18.98
CA SER A 370 1.87 5.61 19.72
C SER A 370 2.31 6.71 18.74
N LEU A 371 2.67 7.87 19.25
CA LEU A 371 3.30 8.91 18.43
C LEU A 371 4.74 8.52 18.10
N ASN A 372 5.53 8.17 19.12
CA ASN A 372 6.97 7.91 19.01
C ASN A 372 7.48 6.80 19.95
N GLY A 373 6.57 5.97 20.47
CA GLY A 373 6.95 4.94 21.43
C GLY A 373 7.31 3.59 20.81
N PRO A 374 7.39 2.54 21.64
CA PRO A 374 7.91 1.25 21.19
C PRO A 374 6.90 0.44 20.35
N MET A 375 5.60 0.73 20.44
CA MET A 375 4.56 0.01 19.70
C MET A 375 3.90 0.89 18.64
N LEU A 376 3.96 0.45 17.37
CA LEU A 376 3.26 1.03 16.22
C LEU A 376 3.35 2.56 16.13
N ALA A 377 4.56 3.12 16.33
CA ALA A 377 4.79 4.56 16.34
C ALA A 377 4.50 5.21 14.99
N ILE A 378 3.58 6.17 14.95
CA ILE A 378 3.22 6.88 13.71
C ILE A 378 4.41 7.60 13.11
N LYS A 379 5.27 8.22 13.93
CA LYS A 379 6.48 8.90 13.43
C LYS A 379 7.38 7.98 12.59
N LYS A 380 7.34 6.67 12.84
CA LYS A 380 8.06 5.65 12.06
C LYS A 380 7.21 5.12 10.92
N GLU A 381 5.99 4.69 11.21
CA GLU A 381 5.14 3.99 10.24
C GLU A 381 4.63 4.89 9.11
N ALA A 382 4.50 6.21 9.35
CA ALA A 382 4.07 7.21 8.37
C ALA A 382 5.21 8.14 7.93
N ALA A 383 6.47 7.84 8.30
CA ALA A 383 7.63 8.68 8.02
C ALA A 383 7.80 8.98 6.51
N GLY A 384 7.45 8.01 5.66
CA GLY A 384 7.55 8.14 4.20
C GLY A 384 6.42 8.91 3.53
N LEU A 385 5.42 9.37 4.27
CA LEU A 385 4.26 10.09 3.72
C LEU A 385 4.35 11.60 3.95
N THR A 386 3.91 12.39 2.99
CA THR A 386 3.65 13.83 3.15
C THR A 386 2.28 14.06 3.83
N ARG A 387 1.88 15.32 4.06
CA ARG A 387 0.52 15.65 4.48
C ARG A 387 -0.53 15.16 3.47
N TYR A 388 -0.32 15.40 2.17
CA TYR A 388 -1.22 14.92 1.12
C TYR A 388 -1.26 13.38 1.06
N GLY A 389 -0.11 12.73 1.24
CA GLY A 389 -0.02 11.28 1.37
C GLY A 389 -0.78 10.72 2.57
N LEU A 390 -0.78 11.42 3.71
CA LEU A 390 -1.57 11.04 4.89
C LEU A 390 -3.08 11.13 4.61
N VAL A 391 -3.55 12.22 3.98
CA VAL A 391 -4.97 12.36 3.59
C VAL A 391 -5.39 11.20 2.68
N SER A 392 -4.61 10.90 1.65
CA SER A 392 -4.86 9.76 0.76
C SER A 392 -4.83 8.41 1.49
N GLN A 393 -3.93 8.26 2.47
CA GLN A 393 -3.88 7.06 3.33
C GLN A 393 -5.15 6.90 4.18
N PHE A 394 -5.76 7.99 4.69
CA PHE A 394 -7.01 7.91 5.43
C PHE A 394 -8.20 7.55 4.54
N ASN A 395 -8.27 8.12 3.33
CA ASN A 395 -9.29 7.78 2.34
C ASN A 395 -9.25 6.28 1.93
N GLY A 396 -8.04 5.72 1.75
CA GLY A 396 -7.86 4.31 1.42
C GLY A 396 -7.83 3.35 2.60
N GLN A 397 -7.89 3.86 3.84
CA GLN A 397 -7.76 3.03 5.05
C GLN A 397 -8.92 2.03 5.13
N GLY A 398 -8.60 0.75 5.34
CA GLY A 398 -9.61 -0.32 5.45
C GLY A 398 -10.11 -0.89 4.11
N LYS A 399 -9.84 -0.26 2.95
CA LYS A 399 -10.27 -0.75 1.63
C LYS A 399 -9.48 -1.99 1.17
N LEU A 400 -8.19 -1.82 0.84
CA LEU A 400 -7.32 -2.94 0.42
C LEU A 400 -6.71 -3.70 1.60
N ARG A 401 -6.38 -2.96 2.65
CA ARG A 401 -5.67 -3.45 3.84
C ARG A 401 -6.59 -3.40 5.05
N GLY A 402 -7.27 -4.50 5.30
CA GLY A 402 -8.28 -4.63 6.36
C GLY A 402 -7.75 -4.81 7.78
N PHE A 403 -6.46 -4.58 8.07
CA PHE A 403 -5.92 -4.72 9.44
C PHE A 403 -6.12 -3.47 10.31
N MET A 404 -6.54 -2.35 9.69
CA MET A 404 -6.97 -1.11 10.37
C MET A 404 -8.43 -0.84 10.02
N SER A 405 -9.17 -0.22 10.95
CA SER A 405 -10.55 0.18 10.69
C SER A 405 -10.56 1.27 9.61
N PRO A 406 -11.66 1.47 8.87
CA PRO A 406 -11.78 2.67 8.05
C PRO A 406 -11.60 3.93 8.92
N PHE A 407 -11.10 5.01 8.31
CA PHE A 407 -11.12 6.31 8.96
C PHE A 407 -12.57 6.80 9.06
N LEU A 408 -13.00 7.18 10.25
CA LEU A 408 -14.41 7.47 10.51
C LEU A 408 -14.76 8.96 10.39
N GLY A 409 -13.78 9.83 10.14
CA GLY A 409 -14.03 11.27 9.97
C GLY A 409 -14.29 11.68 8.52
N ASN A 410 -14.91 12.86 8.35
CA ASN A 410 -15.11 13.50 7.04
C ASN A 410 -13.79 14.09 6.48
N ASP A 411 -13.85 14.68 5.28
CA ASP A 411 -12.66 15.19 4.59
C ASP A 411 -11.94 16.32 5.35
N ALA A 412 -12.69 17.20 6.02
CA ALA A 412 -12.10 18.25 6.84
C ALA A 412 -11.32 17.65 8.02
N GLU A 413 -11.88 16.62 8.67
CA GLU A 413 -11.22 15.89 9.75
C GLU A 413 -10.00 15.10 9.27
N GLN A 414 -10.05 14.48 8.08
CA GLN A 414 -8.88 13.84 7.47
C GLN A 414 -7.74 14.86 7.30
N LYS A 415 -8.04 16.05 6.78
CA LYS A 415 -7.07 17.14 6.60
C LYS A 415 -6.52 17.65 7.93
N ALA A 416 -7.34 17.73 8.98
CA ALA A 416 -6.94 18.17 10.32
C ALA A 416 -6.00 17.17 11.00
N VAL A 417 -6.35 15.87 11.03
CA VAL A 417 -5.47 14.85 11.62
C VAL A 417 -4.19 14.68 10.80
N ALA A 418 -4.25 14.79 9.46
CA ALA A 418 -3.06 14.80 8.62
C ALA A 418 -2.14 16.00 8.94
N ALA A 419 -2.70 17.19 9.17
CA ALA A 419 -1.93 18.37 9.57
C ALA A 419 -1.25 18.18 10.93
N TYR A 420 -1.98 17.66 11.93
CA TYR A 420 -1.41 17.35 13.24
C TYR A 420 -0.26 16.34 13.14
N LEU A 421 -0.44 15.23 12.39
CA LEU A 421 0.60 14.22 12.24
C LEU A 421 1.81 14.73 11.44
N ALA A 422 1.58 15.55 10.40
CA ALA A 422 2.65 16.22 9.67
C ALA A 422 3.46 17.14 10.60
N SER A 423 2.80 17.96 11.42
CA SER A 423 3.44 18.81 12.43
C SER A 423 4.26 18.00 13.44
N VAL A 424 3.69 16.92 13.97
CA VAL A 424 4.38 16.01 14.90
C VAL A 424 5.64 15.39 14.28
N MET A 425 5.62 15.12 12.97
CA MET A 425 6.77 14.62 12.20
C MET A 425 7.73 15.71 11.71
N GLY A 426 7.47 16.99 11.96
CA GLY A 426 8.28 18.10 11.47
C GLY A 426 8.19 18.30 9.95
N LYS A 427 7.07 17.90 9.34
CA LYS A 427 6.80 18.04 7.90
C LYS A 427 6.07 19.36 7.63
N PRO A 428 6.27 19.96 6.44
CA PRO A 428 5.55 21.16 6.06
C PRO A 428 4.04 20.90 6.00
N LEU A 429 3.25 21.89 6.41
CA LEU A 429 1.79 21.83 6.36
C LEU A 429 1.23 22.24 5.01
N GLU A 430 1.98 23.07 4.28
CA GLU A 430 1.66 23.54 2.93
C GLU A 430 2.69 22.98 1.94
N GLU A 431 2.24 22.74 0.71
CA GLU A 431 3.16 22.39 -0.37
C GLU A 431 3.88 23.65 -0.86
N ALA A 432 5.17 23.51 -1.18
CA ALA A 432 5.88 24.59 -1.85
C ALA A 432 5.20 24.87 -3.21
N PRO A 433 5.04 26.14 -3.60
CA PRO A 433 4.49 26.48 -4.90
C PRO A 433 5.37 25.86 -5.99
N ALA A 434 4.73 25.38 -7.06
CA ALA A 434 5.47 24.89 -8.21
C ALA A 434 6.25 26.04 -8.86
N LYS A 435 7.43 25.71 -9.39
CA LYS A 435 8.13 26.61 -10.31
C LYS A 435 7.38 26.58 -11.62
N LEU A 436 6.76 27.70 -11.98
CA LEU A 436 6.04 27.84 -13.23
C LEU A 436 7.02 28.05 -14.38
N PRO A 437 6.65 27.64 -15.61
CA PRO A 437 7.47 27.87 -16.78
C PRO A 437 7.66 29.37 -17.04
N HIS A 438 8.64 29.69 -17.88
CA HIS A 438 8.88 31.04 -18.37
C HIS A 438 8.78 31.04 -19.90
N GLU A 439 8.34 32.17 -20.45
CA GLU A 439 8.20 32.32 -21.89
C GLU A 439 9.57 32.22 -22.59
N GLU A 440 9.63 31.37 -23.62
CA GLU A 440 10.81 31.16 -24.44
C GLU A 440 10.55 31.66 -25.86
N GLY A 441 11.34 32.65 -26.29
CA GLY A 441 11.29 33.14 -27.66
C GLY A 441 11.87 32.13 -28.63
N VAL A 442 11.09 31.73 -29.64
CA VAL A 442 11.55 30.81 -30.69
C VAL A 442 11.72 31.53 -32.01
N VAL A 443 12.91 31.41 -32.58
CA VAL A 443 13.16 31.82 -33.97
C VAL A 443 12.52 30.80 -34.89
N LEU A 444 11.48 31.22 -35.60
CA LEU A 444 10.81 30.43 -36.62
C LEU A 444 11.72 30.29 -37.85
N PRO A 445 11.81 29.08 -38.45
CA PRO A 445 12.51 28.92 -39.73
C PRO A 445 11.86 29.75 -40.84
N GLU A 446 12.66 30.23 -41.79
CA GLU A 446 12.16 31.02 -42.91
C GLU A 446 11.29 30.16 -43.84
N PHE A 447 10.19 30.74 -44.33
CA PHE A 447 9.33 30.14 -45.33
C PHE A 447 8.70 31.23 -46.18
N ASN A 448 8.97 31.18 -47.49
CA ASN A 448 8.35 32.02 -48.50
C ASN A 448 7.44 31.15 -49.40
N PRO A 449 6.10 31.29 -49.31
CA PRO A 449 5.17 30.47 -50.09
C PRO A 449 5.25 30.69 -51.61
N GLU A 450 5.85 31.80 -52.09
CA GLU A 450 6.00 32.06 -53.53
C GLU A 450 7.21 31.34 -54.14
N GLU A 451 8.24 31.07 -53.33
CA GLU A 451 9.53 30.52 -53.80
C GLU A 451 9.80 29.09 -53.32
N ALA A 452 9.17 28.67 -52.22
CA ALA A 452 9.42 27.35 -51.65
C ALA A 452 8.84 26.24 -52.54
N GLU A 453 9.65 25.28 -52.95
CA GLU A 453 9.18 24.09 -53.67
C GLU A 453 8.69 22.98 -52.71
N TYR A 454 9.09 23.03 -51.43
CA TYR A 454 8.86 21.95 -50.47
C TYR A 454 8.28 22.46 -49.15
N VAL A 455 7.48 21.60 -48.49
CA VAL A 455 7.04 21.75 -47.10
C VAL A 455 7.55 20.57 -46.30
N LEU A 456 8.23 20.84 -45.18
CA LEU A 456 8.75 19.82 -44.28
C LEU A 456 8.06 19.94 -42.92
N VAL A 457 7.32 18.91 -42.54
CA VAL A 457 6.61 18.85 -41.27
C VAL A 457 7.27 17.80 -40.39
N ALA A 458 7.53 18.13 -39.13
CA ALA A 458 8.09 17.21 -38.14
C ALA A 458 7.35 17.31 -36.80
N TRP A 459 7.13 16.19 -36.13
CA TRP A 459 6.40 16.09 -34.87
C TRP A 459 6.93 14.96 -33.99
N ALA A 460 6.74 15.06 -32.69
CA ALA A 460 6.95 13.94 -31.78
C ALA A 460 5.74 12.99 -31.83
N THR A 461 5.95 11.68 -31.80
CA THR A 461 4.82 10.70 -31.85
C THR A 461 4.01 10.64 -30.55
N GLU A 462 4.40 11.43 -29.55
CA GLU A 462 3.78 11.54 -28.24
C GLU A 462 3.87 13.01 -27.81
N GLY A 463 2.77 13.61 -27.36
CA GLY A 463 2.83 15.01 -26.94
C GLY A 463 3.55 15.24 -25.61
N MET A 464 3.83 14.19 -24.83
CA MET A 464 4.72 14.25 -23.68
C MET A 464 5.28 12.86 -23.34
N ASN A 465 6.61 12.69 -23.43
CA ASN A 465 7.28 11.48 -22.98
C ASN A 465 7.72 11.61 -21.51
N THR A 466 6.94 11.06 -20.58
CA THR A 466 7.31 11.10 -19.16
C THR A 466 8.25 9.95 -18.80
N ILE A 467 9.46 10.24 -18.33
CA ILE A 467 10.51 9.24 -18.05
C ILE A 467 10.97 9.27 -16.60
N SER A 468 11.55 8.17 -16.12
CA SER A 468 12.28 8.19 -14.85
C SER A 468 13.66 8.78 -15.06
N ASP A 469 14.27 9.35 -14.02
CA ASP A 469 15.61 9.94 -14.12
C ASP A 469 16.58 9.48 -13.03
N ASN A 470 16.07 8.86 -11.97
CA ASN A 470 16.88 8.28 -10.90
C ASN A 470 17.15 6.79 -11.12
N TYR A 471 17.96 6.52 -12.13
CA TYR A 471 18.32 5.16 -12.54
C TYR A 471 19.13 4.40 -11.48
N THR A 472 19.70 5.08 -10.47
CA THR A 472 20.40 4.42 -9.36
C THR A 472 19.44 3.71 -8.40
N LYS A 473 18.18 4.12 -8.36
CA LYS A 473 17.17 3.60 -7.42
C LYS A 473 16.17 2.66 -8.08
N PHE A 474 15.47 3.09 -9.13
CA PHE A 474 14.59 2.23 -9.92
C PHE A 474 14.28 2.88 -11.28
N THR A 475 13.57 2.16 -12.14
CA THR A 475 13.10 2.72 -13.41
C THR A 475 11.66 2.31 -13.68
N MET A 476 10.78 3.30 -13.84
CA MET A 476 9.42 3.14 -14.35
C MET A 476 9.34 3.39 -15.85
N GLN A 477 10.29 4.09 -16.45
CA GLN A 477 10.32 4.27 -17.90
C GLN A 477 11.73 4.69 -18.31
N ILE A 478 12.21 4.09 -19.39
CA ILE A 478 13.52 4.35 -20.00
C ILE A 478 13.41 5.52 -21.01
N PRO A 479 14.51 6.22 -21.31
CA PRO A 479 14.50 7.34 -22.24
C PRO A 479 14.36 6.85 -23.69
N GLY A 480 13.80 7.70 -24.55
CA GLY A 480 13.61 7.41 -25.97
C GLY A 480 12.39 8.10 -26.53
N SER A 481 12.57 9.33 -27.04
CA SER A 481 11.54 10.06 -27.77
C SER A 481 11.62 9.74 -29.25
N THR A 482 10.47 9.57 -29.92
CA THR A 482 10.42 9.26 -31.35
C THR A 482 9.86 10.45 -32.11
N ILE A 483 10.58 10.88 -33.15
CA ILE A 483 10.19 11.98 -34.04
C ILE A 483 9.87 11.40 -35.41
N ARG A 484 8.78 11.87 -36.00
CA ARG A 484 8.40 11.61 -37.39
C ARG A 484 8.47 12.90 -38.19
N ALA A 485 8.70 12.77 -39.49
CA ALA A 485 8.64 13.87 -40.43
C ALA A 485 8.11 13.42 -41.80
N GLN A 486 7.40 14.31 -42.49
CA GLN A 486 6.98 14.13 -43.88
C GLN A 486 7.44 15.33 -44.71
N LEU A 487 8.01 15.05 -45.89
CA LEU A 487 8.42 16.06 -46.85
C LEU A 487 7.45 16.03 -48.02
N PHE A 488 6.87 17.18 -48.33
CA PHE A 488 5.92 17.37 -49.41
C PHE A 488 6.57 18.19 -50.52
N LEU A 489 6.51 17.71 -51.76
CA LEU A 489 6.72 18.52 -52.95
C LEU A 489 5.41 19.28 -53.22
N ARG A 490 5.48 20.60 -53.27
CA ARG A 490 4.30 21.46 -53.48
C ARG A 490 3.90 21.44 -54.94
N ASP A 491 2.62 21.23 -55.20
CA ASP A 491 2.00 21.33 -56.53
C ASP A 491 0.47 21.52 -56.37
N GLU A 492 -0.28 21.57 -57.47
CA GLU A 492 -1.75 21.50 -57.43
C GLU A 492 -2.20 20.20 -56.74
N VAL A 493 -1.47 19.10 -56.99
CA VAL A 493 -1.59 17.81 -56.31
C VAL A 493 -0.24 17.47 -55.64
N PRO A 494 -0.07 17.77 -54.34
CA PRO A 494 1.20 17.57 -53.66
C PRO A 494 1.62 16.10 -53.58
N GLU A 495 2.93 15.85 -53.60
CA GLU A 495 3.51 14.51 -53.50
C GLU A 495 4.35 14.36 -52.23
N ILE A 496 4.27 13.20 -51.56
CA ILE A 496 5.17 12.88 -50.44
C ILE A 496 6.48 12.34 -51.01
N VAL A 497 7.58 13.02 -50.69
CA VAL A 497 8.91 12.71 -51.22
C VAL A 497 9.66 11.79 -50.25
N THR A 498 9.90 10.55 -50.67
CA THR A 498 10.65 9.55 -49.89
C THR A 498 11.96 9.12 -50.54
N GLU A 499 12.15 9.42 -51.83
CA GLU A 499 13.30 9.01 -52.63
C GLU A 499 14.20 10.21 -53.00
N GLY A 500 15.49 9.96 -53.22
CA GLY A 500 16.46 11.00 -53.65
C GLY A 500 16.77 12.08 -52.60
N VAL A 501 16.18 11.98 -51.41
CA VAL A 501 16.32 12.92 -50.30
C VAL A 501 16.88 12.27 -49.05
N THR A 502 17.57 13.06 -48.23
CA THR A 502 18.08 12.68 -46.92
C THR A 502 17.60 13.70 -45.90
N LEU A 503 16.88 13.23 -44.87
CA LEU A 503 16.49 14.07 -43.74
C LEU A 503 17.47 13.90 -42.59
N THR A 504 17.99 15.01 -42.08
CA THR A 504 18.88 15.04 -40.92
C THR A 504 18.23 15.76 -39.75
N TYR A 505 18.69 15.43 -38.54
CA TYR A 505 18.29 16.11 -37.32
C TYR A 505 19.47 16.50 -36.45
N ARG A 506 19.28 17.54 -35.64
CA ARG A 506 20.23 18.02 -34.63
C ARG A 506 19.48 18.66 -33.47
N ILE A 507 19.66 18.12 -32.26
CA ILE A 507 19.14 18.76 -31.04
C ILE A 507 19.91 20.06 -30.76
N GLU A 508 19.27 21.00 -30.08
CA GLU A 508 19.94 22.17 -29.52
C GLU A 508 21.16 21.79 -28.68
N LYS A 509 22.23 22.60 -28.82
CA LYS A 509 23.52 22.32 -28.19
C LYS A 509 23.41 22.09 -26.69
N ALA A 510 22.56 22.85 -26.01
CA ALA A 510 22.35 22.77 -24.56
C ALA A 510 21.79 21.42 -24.07
N PHE A 511 21.25 20.57 -24.97
CA PHE A 511 20.70 19.24 -24.63
C PHE A 511 21.48 18.11 -25.30
N SER A 512 22.67 18.39 -25.84
CA SER A 512 23.41 17.44 -26.68
C SER A 512 24.21 16.38 -25.91
N THR A 513 24.31 16.52 -24.58
CA THR A 513 25.12 15.67 -23.68
C THR A 513 24.33 15.17 -22.46
N PRO A 514 23.18 14.49 -22.63
CA PRO A 514 22.35 14.04 -21.52
C PRO A 514 23.06 13.10 -20.52
N ALA A 515 24.11 12.38 -20.92
CA ALA A 515 24.90 11.52 -20.04
C ALA A 515 25.65 12.28 -18.93
N GLU A 516 25.82 13.60 -19.06
CA GLU A 516 26.38 14.43 -17.99
C GLU A 516 25.37 14.69 -16.86
N HIS A 517 24.07 14.51 -17.12
CA HIS A 517 22.98 14.91 -16.22
C HIS A 517 22.28 13.72 -15.52
N VAL A 518 22.36 12.52 -16.12
CA VAL A 518 21.70 11.30 -15.62
C VAL A 518 22.56 10.06 -15.80
N THR A 519 22.31 9.04 -14.97
CA THR A 519 23.12 7.82 -14.94
C THR A 519 22.58 6.66 -15.78
N PHE A 520 21.66 6.91 -16.73
CA PHE A 520 20.97 5.83 -17.48
C PHE A 520 21.95 4.84 -18.13
N TRP A 521 22.98 5.35 -18.81
CA TRP A 521 23.95 4.53 -19.56
C TRP A 521 24.76 3.59 -18.67
N ASN A 522 25.01 3.95 -17.41
CA ASN A 522 25.67 3.06 -16.43
C ASN A 522 24.86 1.78 -16.17
N TYR A 523 23.54 1.83 -16.40
CA TYR A 523 22.61 0.73 -16.18
C TYR A 523 21.95 0.22 -17.46
N ALA A 524 22.31 0.76 -18.64
CA ALA A 524 21.64 0.46 -19.91
C ALA A 524 21.59 -1.04 -20.21
N LYS A 525 22.70 -1.77 -19.98
CA LYS A 525 22.76 -3.22 -20.17
C LYS A 525 21.73 -3.96 -19.33
N GLN A 526 21.59 -3.57 -18.06
CA GLN A 526 20.63 -4.18 -17.13
C GLN A 526 19.18 -3.83 -17.49
N LEU A 527 18.93 -2.58 -17.89
CA LEU A 527 17.57 -2.06 -18.14
C LEU A 527 17.02 -2.44 -19.52
N THR A 528 17.89 -2.58 -20.51
CA THR A 528 17.52 -2.75 -21.94
C THR A 528 18.06 -4.04 -22.56
N GLY A 529 19.01 -4.71 -21.92
CA GLY A 529 19.74 -5.85 -22.51
C GLY A 529 20.83 -5.45 -23.50
N LYS A 530 21.00 -4.15 -23.81
CA LYS A 530 22.01 -3.63 -24.74
C LYS A 530 23.08 -2.83 -24.01
N ASP A 531 24.34 -3.01 -24.42
CA ASP A 531 25.41 -2.09 -24.05
C ASP A 531 25.31 -0.86 -24.97
N LEU A 532 24.85 0.27 -24.42
CA LEU A 532 24.65 1.51 -25.18
C LEU A 532 25.79 2.50 -24.85
N PRO A 533 26.46 3.09 -25.86
CA PRO A 533 27.36 4.22 -25.64
C PRO A 533 26.61 5.40 -25.00
N SER A 534 27.35 6.28 -24.32
CA SER A 534 26.80 7.54 -23.80
C SER A 534 26.07 8.32 -24.89
N ASP A 535 24.96 8.97 -24.52
CA ASP A 535 24.15 9.81 -25.40
C ASP A 535 23.51 9.08 -26.59
N THR A 536 23.48 7.73 -26.54
CA THR A 536 22.85 6.88 -27.56
C THR A 536 21.54 6.27 -27.04
N GLY A 537 20.52 6.27 -27.90
CA GLY A 537 19.21 5.66 -27.66
C GLY A 537 19.16 4.16 -27.95
N ILE A 538 18.04 3.52 -27.61
CA ILE A 538 17.87 2.05 -27.74
C ILE A 538 17.85 1.58 -29.21
N CYS A 539 17.44 2.48 -30.11
CA CYS A 539 17.50 2.31 -31.56
C CYS A 539 18.89 2.61 -32.16
N GLU A 540 19.93 2.76 -31.32
CA GLU A 540 21.31 3.08 -31.71
C GLU A 540 21.42 4.43 -32.44
N THR A 541 20.52 5.35 -32.09
CA THR A 541 20.44 6.72 -32.60
C THR A 541 21.06 7.69 -31.60
N ASN A 542 21.77 8.70 -32.09
CA ASN A 542 22.32 9.79 -31.30
C ASN A 542 21.41 11.02 -31.40
N LEU A 543 21.85 12.17 -30.86
CA LEU A 543 21.10 13.43 -30.93
C LEU A 543 21.45 14.30 -32.16
N ILE A 544 22.36 13.79 -33.00
CA ILE A 544 22.71 14.32 -34.32
C ILE A 544 22.72 13.10 -35.26
N GLY A 545 21.95 13.14 -36.33
CA GLY A 545 21.86 11.99 -37.22
C GLY A 545 20.95 12.17 -38.41
N THR A 546 20.60 11.05 -39.01
CA THR A 546 19.75 10.95 -40.20
C THR A 546 18.50 10.15 -39.85
N PHE A 547 17.34 10.58 -40.32
CA PHE A 547 16.11 9.80 -40.19
C PHE A 547 16.19 8.53 -41.04
N LYS A 548 15.48 7.49 -40.61
CA LYS A 548 15.23 6.28 -41.41
C LYS A 548 13.89 6.42 -42.13
N LEU A 549 13.73 5.78 -43.28
CA LEU A 549 12.43 5.71 -43.94
C LEU A 549 11.54 4.67 -43.24
N ASP A 550 10.33 5.08 -42.86
CA ASP A 550 9.21 4.25 -42.44
C ASP A 550 8.28 4.12 -43.65
N GLU A 551 8.51 3.06 -44.45
CA GLU A 551 7.79 2.83 -45.72
C GLU A 551 6.28 2.68 -45.52
N GLU A 552 5.86 2.07 -44.41
CA GLU A 552 4.43 1.83 -44.09
C GLU A 552 3.66 3.15 -43.93
N ASN A 553 4.30 4.14 -43.29
CA ASN A 553 3.70 5.44 -43.02
C ASN A 553 4.12 6.51 -44.04
N ARG A 554 4.96 6.16 -45.04
CA ARG A 554 5.60 7.10 -45.97
C ARG A 554 6.17 8.31 -45.24
N ALA A 555 6.88 8.04 -44.14
CA ALA A 555 7.40 9.06 -43.24
C ALA A 555 8.85 8.77 -42.90
N PHE A 556 9.57 9.79 -42.46
CA PHE A 556 10.91 9.67 -41.93
C PHE A 556 10.84 9.55 -40.42
N ILE A 557 11.53 8.57 -39.82
CA ILE A 557 11.50 8.28 -38.39
C ILE A 557 12.89 8.36 -37.75
N ALA A 558 12.98 9.11 -36.65
CA ALA A 558 14.09 9.12 -35.71
C ALA A 558 13.61 8.46 -34.42
N CYS A 559 13.84 7.15 -34.30
CA CYS A 559 13.39 6.34 -33.18
C CYS A 559 14.23 6.59 -31.91
N SER A 560 13.59 6.67 -30.75
CA SER A 560 14.23 6.52 -29.43
C SER A 560 15.41 7.48 -29.17
N LEU A 561 15.30 8.75 -29.58
CA LEU A 561 16.26 9.79 -29.22
C LEU A 561 16.37 9.93 -27.69
N PRO A 562 17.58 9.88 -27.09
CA PRO A 562 17.76 9.87 -25.64
C PRO A 562 17.71 11.28 -25.03
N VAL A 563 16.63 12.01 -25.28
CA VAL A 563 16.47 13.41 -24.81
C VAL A 563 15.99 13.44 -23.36
N PHE A 564 16.48 14.41 -22.59
CA PHE A 564 16.10 14.70 -21.21
C PHE A 564 15.77 16.20 -21.06
N PRO A 565 14.97 16.59 -20.06
CA PRO A 565 14.56 17.99 -19.88
C PRO A 565 15.64 18.84 -19.18
N TYR A 566 16.91 18.41 -19.22
CA TYR A 566 18.01 19.02 -18.49
C TYR A 566 19.00 19.61 -19.47
N SER A 567 19.17 20.92 -19.41
CA SER A 567 20.17 21.62 -20.22
C SER A 567 21.51 21.76 -19.49
N ASP A 568 22.57 21.95 -20.27
CA ASP A 568 23.95 22.12 -19.78
C ASP A 568 24.14 23.37 -18.90
N ASP A 569 23.25 24.36 -19.01
CA ASP A 569 23.21 25.55 -18.16
C ASP A 569 22.43 25.36 -16.85
N GLY A 570 21.92 24.16 -16.59
CA GLY A 570 21.24 23.78 -15.36
C GLY A 570 19.76 24.16 -15.29
N ILE A 571 19.17 24.59 -16.41
CA ILE A 571 17.73 24.86 -16.52
C ILE A 571 16.97 23.54 -16.77
N VAL A 572 15.73 23.47 -16.25
CA VAL A 572 14.80 22.39 -16.58
C VAL A 572 13.84 22.88 -17.64
N ASN A 573 13.99 22.39 -18.86
CA ASN A 573 13.11 22.68 -19.99
C ASN A 573 12.55 21.37 -20.57
N PRO A 574 11.25 21.11 -20.40
CA PRO A 574 10.59 19.92 -20.94
C PRO A 574 10.43 19.87 -22.46
N TYR A 575 10.77 20.95 -23.18
CA TYR A 575 10.49 21.13 -24.61
C TYR A 575 11.73 21.50 -25.45
N PRO A 576 12.85 20.76 -25.33
CA PRO A 576 14.05 21.04 -26.13
C PRO A 576 13.75 20.92 -27.62
N LEU A 577 14.36 21.80 -28.44
CA LEU A 577 14.08 21.85 -29.87
C LEU A 577 15.03 20.99 -30.70
N LEU A 578 14.47 20.30 -31.69
CA LEU A 578 15.18 19.54 -32.70
C LEU A 578 15.08 20.27 -34.05
N ASN A 579 16.23 20.58 -34.64
CA ASN A 579 16.29 21.10 -36.00
C ASN A 579 16.21 19.94 -36.98
N VAL A 580 15.39 20.06 -38.02
CA VAL A 580 15.19 19.05 -39.06
C VAL A 580 15.43 19.69 -40.42
N GLU A 581 16.27 19.06 -41.24
CA GLU A 581 16.59 19.53 -42.58
C GLU A 581 16.39 18.42 -43.60
N ALA A 582 15.77 18.74 -44.73
CA ALA A 582 15.69 17.87 -45.90
C ALA A 582 16.70 18.34 -46.95
N ARG A 583 17.57 17.43 -47.42
CA ARG A 583 18.59 17.71 -48.42
C ARG A 583 18.55 16.70 -49.55
N THR A 584 18.93 17.11 -50.75
CA THR A 584 19.21 16.20 -51.87
C THR A 584 20.47 15.37 -51.60
N ALA A 585 20.70 14.34 -52.42
CA ALA A 585 21.90 13.50 -52.34
C ALA A 585 23.24 14.28 -52.50
N ASP A 586 23.24 15.39 -53.24
CA ASP A 586 24.40 16.30 -53.41
C ASP A 586 24.47 17.40 -52.34
N GLY A 587 23.52 17.45 -51.40
CA GLY A 587 23.56 18.31 -50.21
C GLY A 587 22.79 19.63 -50.31
N LYS A 588 22.09 19.90 -51.44
CA LYS A 588 21.21 21.08 -51.59
C LYS A 588 20.10 21.02 -50.54
N LEU A 589 19.92 22.10 -49.79
CA LEU A 589 18.81 22.24 -48.85
C LEU A 589 17.49 22.42 -49.61
N LEU A 590 16.50 21.59 -49.29
CA LEU A 590 15.16 21.64 -49.88
C LEU A 590 14.18 22.37 -48.96
N ALA A 591 14.17 21.99 -47.68
CA ALA A 591 13.35 22.60 -46.64
C ALA A 591 13.98 22.36 -45.25
N ALA A 592 13.66 23.22 -44.29
CA ALA A 592 14.07 23.09 -42.90
C ALA A 592 12.90 23.45 -41.98
N THR A 593 12.83 22.78 -40.84
CA THR A 593 11.88 23.10 -39.77
C THR A 593 12.48 22.83 -38.40
N ARG A 594 11.74 23.15 -37.33
CA ARG A 594 12.09 22.82 -35.95
C ARG A 594 10.88 22.24 -35.24
N VAL A 595 11.13 21.34 -34.30
CA VAL A 595 10.08 20.66 -33.53
C VAL A 595 10.50 20.51 -32.07
N ALA A 596 9.57 20.72 -31.15
CA ALA A 596 9.79 20.40 -29.74
C ALA A 596 9.83 18.89 -29.52
N VAL A 597 10.77 18.41 -28.70
CA VAL A 597 10.87 17.02 -28.28
C VAL A 597 10.41 16.90 -26.83
N PRO A 598 9.08 16.83 -26.59
CA PRO A 598 8.53 16.94 -25.24
C PRO A 598 8.93 15.75 -24.37
N VAL A 599 9.64 16.02 -23.29
CA VAL A 599 10.10 15.03 -22.32
C VAL A 599 10.01 15.60 -20.91
N SER A 600 9.52 14.81 -19.95
CA SER A 600 9.41 15.28 -18.57
C SER A 600 9.80 14.20 -17.56
N THR A 601 10.38 14.65 -16.46
CA THR A 601 10.72 13.84 -15.28
C THR A 601 9.98 14.32 -14.04
N GLU A 602 8.99 15.21 -14.22
CA GLU A 602 8.17 15.83 -13.17
C GLU A 602 7.08 14.87 -12.67
N TRP A 603 7.47 13.66 -12.27
CA TRP A 603 6.54 12.70 -11.66
C TRP A 603 6.06 13.19 -10.29
N GLY A 604 4.75 13.27 -10.12
CA GLY A 604 4.11 13.73 -8.88
C GLY A 604 4.21 12.77 -7.69
N CYS A 605 4.94 11.66 -7.80
CA CYS A 605 5.08 10.65 -6.73
C CYS A 605 5.44 11.29 -5.38
N ARG A 606 6.26 12.34 -5.40
CA ARG A 606 6.68 13.06 -4.19
C ARG A 606 5.55 13.75 -3.43
N LYS A 607 4.43 14.06 -4.09
CA LYS A 607 3.22 14.63 -3.44
C LYS A 607 2.70 13.69 -2.36
N CYS A 608 2.84 12.38 -2.51
CA CYS A 608 2.48 11.40 -1.46
C CYS A 608 3.70 10.79 -0.76
N HIS A 609 4.76 10.47 -1.52
CA HIS A 609 5.97 9.81 -1.05
C HIS A 609 7.08 10.82 -0.76
N ASP A 610 7.23 11.17 0.52
CA ASP A 610 8.06 12.28 0.99
C ASP A 610 9.45 12.35 0.33
N GLY A 611 9.86 13.57 -0.05
CA GLY A 611 11.16 13.88 -0.63
C GLY A 611 11.16 15.16 -1.46
N PRO A 612 12.32 15.81 -1.63
CA PRO A 612 12.46 16.95 -2.54
C PRO A 612 12.46 16.47 -4.00
N TRP A 613 12.37 17.43 -4.93
CA TRP A 613 12.77 17.20 -6.32
C TRP A 613 14.28 16.92 -6.41
N ARG A 614 14.70 16.16 -7.43
CA ARG A 614 16.13 15.84 -7.63
C ARG A 614 16.89 17.00 -8.29
N VAL A 615 16.27 17.69 -9.24
CA VAL A 615 16.92 18.70 -10.09
C VAL A 615 16.18 20.03 -9.97
N ALA A 616 16.95 21.10 -9.72
CA ALA A 616 16.50 22.50 -9.71
C ALA A 616 15.25 22.82 -8.87
N GLU A 617 14.88 21.96 -7.91
CA GLU A 617 13.60 22.02 -7.20
C GLU A 617 12.37 21.98 -8.12
N THR A 618 12.51 21.42 -9.32
CA THR A 618 11.47 21.41 -10.35
C THR A 618 11.08 19.99 -10.75
N ALA A 619 12.06 19.10 -10.95
CA ALA A 619 11.80 17.79 -11.55
C ALA A 619 12.68 16.67 -10.98
N GLY A 620 12.34 15.43 -11.35
CA GLY A 620 13.12 14.25 -11.03
C GLY A 620 12.86 13.62 -9.66
N ILE A 621 13.01 12.30 -9.58
CA ILE A 621 12.70 11.53 -8.36
C ILE A 621 13.93 11.50 -7.44
N SER A 622 13.86 12.14 -6.28
CA SER A 622 14.97 12.08 -5.31
C SER A 622 15.15 10.68 -4.71
N ASN A 623 16.35 10.39 -4.19
CA ASN A 623 16.63 9.12 -3.48
C ASN A 623 15.64 8.89 -2.34
N LYS A 624 15.28 9.94 -1.58
CA LYS A 624 14.34 9.84 -0.46
C LYS A 624 12.94 9.42 -0.92
N THR A 625 12.41 10.05 -1.98
CA THR A 625 11.12 9.64 -2.56
C THR A 625 11.19 8.21 -3.08
N ALA A 626 12.28 7.85 -3.75
CA ALA A 626 12.46 6.51 -4.27
C ALA A 626 12.52 5.44 -3.18
N ASP A 627 13.31 5.66 -2.14
CA ASP A 627 13.42 4.75 -0.99
C ASP A 627 12.06 4.58 -0.30
N ASN A 628 11.28 5.65 -0.14
CA ASN A 628 9.92 5.57 0.42
C ASN A 628 8.99 4.70 -0.42
N ILE A 629 9.09 4.74 -1.76
CA ILE A 629 8.32 3.88 -2.66
C ILE A 629 8.79 2.42 -2.54
N LEU A 630 10.09 2.16 -2.61
CA LEU A 630 10.65 0.81 -2.56
C LEU A 630 10.41 0.12 -1.20
N VAL A 631 10.57 0.84 -0.08
CA VAL A 631 10.27 0.34 1.27
C VAL A 631 8.80 -0.02 1.40
N ALA A 632 7.89 0.82 0.87
CA ALA A 632 6.47 0.51 0.86
C ALA A 632 6.20 -0.75 0.01
N HIS A 633 6.78 -0.83 -1.19
CA HIS A 633 6.63 -1.99 -2.07
C HIS A 633 7.12 -3.29 -1.42
N ASP A 634 8.31 -3.28 -0.82
CA ASP A 634 8.87 -4.43 -0.09
C ASP A 634 7.98 -4.85 1.08
N LYS A 635 7.50 -3.88 1.88
CA LYS A 635 6.57 -4.13 2.99
C LYS A 635 5.23 -4.71 2.53
N ILE A 636 4.76 -4.35 1.33
CA ILE A 636 3.46 -4.78 0.80
C ILE A 636 3.55 -6.13 0.11
N ASN A 637 4.55 -6.30 -0.74
CA ASN A 637 4.63 -7.42 -1.67
C ASN A 637 5.68 -8.45 -1.26
N GLY A 638 6.42 -8.23 -0.17
CA GLY A 638 7.46 -9.15 0.30
C GLY A 638 8.67 -9.21 -0.63
N THR A 639 8.93 -8.15 -1.39
CA THR A 639 10.09 -8.02 -2.26
C THR A 639 11.33 -7.55 -1.48
N ARG A 640 12.48 -7.45 -2.17
CA ARG A 640 13.76 -6.98 -1.61
C ARG A 640 14.37 -5.89 -2.49
N LEU A 641 13.53 -5.05 -3.09
CA LEU A 641 13.92 -4.05 -4.07
C LEU A 641 14.86 -2.98 -3.48
N VAL A 642 14.71 -2.65 -2.19
CA VAL A 642 15.64 -1.75 -1.50
C VAL A 642 17.04 -2.37 -1.45
N GLU A 643 17.13 -3.63 -1.03
CA GLU A 643 18.40 -4.37 -0.96
C GLU A 643 19.05 -4.52 -2.34
N ASP A 644 18.26 -4.80 -3.37
CA ASP A 644 18.74 -4.94 -4.75
C ASP A 644 19.27 -3.59 -5.28
N SER A 645 18.54 -2.50 -5.05
CA SER A 645 18.95 -1.14 -5.43
C SER A 645 20.25 -0.72 -4.72
N ASP A 646 20.36 -0.92 -3.41
CA ASP A 646 21.55 -0.54 -2.64
C ASP A 646 22.80 -1.35 -3.03
N ARG A 647 22.63 -2.53 -3.64
CA ARG A 647 23.71 -3.33 -4.24
C ARG A 647 24.07 -2.92 -5.67
N GLY A 648 23.47 -1.86 -6.19
CA GLY A 648 23.71 -1.39 -7.56
C GLY A 648 22.96 -2.18 -8.63
N ALA A 649 21.90 -2.91 -8.24
CA ALA A 649 20.99 -3.60 -9.17
C ALA A 649 19.59 -2.98 -9.11
N PRO A 650 19.41 -1.72 -9.55
CA PRO A 650 18.13 -1.03 -9.48
C PRO A 650 17.04 -1.77 -10.27
N PRO A 651 15.84 -1.96 -9.71
CA PRO A 651 14.77 -2.65 -10.40
C PRO A 651 14.20 -1.84 -11.57
N LYS A 652 14.01 -2.51 -12.71
CA LYS A 652 13.10 -2.08 -13.76
C LYS A 652 11.69 -2.57 -13.40
N CYS A 653 10.76 -1.68 -13.11
CA CYS A 653 9.40 -2.04 -12.69
C CYS A 653 8.72 -2.97 -13.71
N GLN A 654 8.95 -2.72 -15.00
CA GLN A 654 8.39 -3.49 -16.10
C GLN A 654 8.85 -4.95 -16.17
N SER A 655 10.02 -5.26 -15.60
CA SER A 655 10.53 -6.64 -15.56
C SER A 655 9.57 -7.58 -14.82
N CYS A 656 8.80 -7.05 -13.86
CA CYS A 656 7.74 -7.76 -13.16
C CYS A 656 6.37 -7.39 -13.70
N HIS A 657 6.13 -6.10 -13.97
CA HIS A 657 4.85 -5.57 -14.42
C HIS A 657 4.85 -5.32 -15.92
N GLY A 658 4.36 -6.26 -16.73
CA GLY A 658 4.44 -6.18 -18.19
C GLY A 658 3.90 -4.86 -18.77
N SER A 659 4.48 -4.43 -19.89
CA SER A 659 4.20 -3.15 -20.54
C SER A 659 4.34 -3.29 -22.05
N THR A 660 3.24 -3.08 -22.76
CA THR A 660 3.15 -3.03 -24.23
C THR A 660 3.98 -1.89 -24.81
N ARG A 661 4.04 -0.73 -24.14
CA ARG A 661 4.86 0.43 -24.54
C ARG A 661 6.33 0.08 -24.77
N THR A 662 6.90 -0.72 -23.85
CA THR A 662 8.33 -1.03 -23.83
C THR A 662 8.61 -2.46 -24.30
N GLY A 663 7.58 -3.22 -24.68
CA GLY A 663 7.70 -4.62 -25.10
C GLY A 663 8.06 -5.60 -23.97
N ASP A 664 7.96 -5.17 -22.70
CA ASP A 664 8.29 -6.02 -21.56
C ASP A 664 7.14 -7.00 -21.26
N ALA A 665 7.40 -8.30 -21.33
CA ALA A 665 6.39 -9.33 -21.05
C ALA A 665 5.94 -9.36 -19.57
N GLY A 666 6.81 -8.96 -18.65
CA GLY A 666 6.58 -9.05 -17.20
C GLY A 666 6.38 -10.49 -16.70
N LYS A 667 5.84 -10.63 -15.48
CA LYS A 667 5.52 -11.92 -14.87
C LYS A 667 4.04 -12.28 -15.11
N LYS A 668 3.77 -13.52 -15.53
CA LYS A 668 2.42 -13.99 -15.94
C LYS A 668 1.29 -13.70 -14.94
N GLN A 669 1.54 -13.84 -13.64
CA GLN A 669 0.55 -13.67 -12.57
C GLN A 669 0.57 -12.26 -11.95
N VAL A 670 1.34 -11.34 -12.51
CA VAL A 670 1.47 -9.96 -12.02
C VAL A 670 0.74 -9.02 -12.99
N LEU A 671 0.01 -8.05 -12.45
CA LEU A 671 -0.69 -7.05 -13.25
C LEU A 671 0.31 -6.26 -14.11
N GLY A 672 -0.08 -5.90 -15.32
CA GLY A 672 0.69 -4.98 -16.17
C GLY A 672 0.92 -3.65 -15.46
N PHE A 673 1.96 -2.92 -15.88
CA PHE A 673 2.45 -1.75 -15.15
C PHE A 673 1.38 -0.68 -14.91
N SER A 674 0.66 -0.28 -15.96
CA SER A 674 -0.42 0.70 -15.85
C SER A 674 -1.55 0.20 -14.94
N ALA A 675 -2.00 -1.05 -15.09
CA ALA A 675 -3.07 -1.62 -14.27
C ALA A 675 -2.67 -1.74 -12.79
N ALA A 676 -1.40 -2.08 -12.51
CA ALA A 676 -0.89 -2.15 -11.14
C ALA A 676 -0.83 -0.78 -10.47
N MET A 677 -0.28 0.22 -11.18
CA MET A 677 -0.16 1.59 -10.67
C MET A 677 -1.51 2.23 -10.43
N HIS A 678 -2.37 2.29 -11.45
CA HIS A 678 -3.68 2.94 -11.33
C HIS A 678 -4.62 2.14 -10.41
N GLY A 679 -4.64 0.81 -10.52
CA GLY A 679 -5.50 -0.04 -9.69
C GLY A 679 -5.20 0.06 -8.19
N TRP A 680 -3.92 0.18 -7.82
CA TRP A 680 -3.55 0.39 -6.43
C TRP A 680 -3.94 1.79 -5.95
N HIS A 681 -3.52 2.84 -6.67
CA HIS A 681 -3.71 4.23 -6.23
C HIS A 681 -5.17 4.68 -6.27
N ALA A 682 -6.00 4.17 -7.17
CA ALA A 682 -7.44 4.46 -7.21
C ALA A 682 -8.12 4.16 -5.86
N ASN A 683 -7.67 3.12 -5.14
CA ASN A 683 -8.22 2.78 -3.83
C ASN A 683 -7.91 3.83 -2.74
N TYR A 684 -6.95 4.73 -2.96
CA TYR A 684 -6.57 5.80 -2.02
C TYR A 684 -6.97 7.20 -2.52
N LEU A 685 -7.22 7.34 -3.82
CA LEU A 685 -7.47 8.61 -4.49
C LEU A 685 -8.87 8.72 -5.09
N ALA A 686 -9.72 7.68 -4.98
CA ALA A 686 -11.12 7.74 -5.39
C ALA A 686 -11.89 8.88 -4.72
N ASP A 687 -13.03 9.22 -5.32
CA ASP A 687 -13.95 10.29 -4.95
C ASP A 687 -13.34 11.70 -5.16
N ARG A 688 -12.46 11.82 -6.15
CA ARG A 688 -11.79 13.06 -6.56
C ARG A 688 -11.86 13.24 -8.08
N ASP A 689 -11.76 14.47 -8.56
CA ASP A 689 -11.88 14.78 -9.99
C ASP A 689 -10.51 14.73 -10.70
N ASP A 690 -10.39 15.40 -11.84
CA ASP A 690 -9.25 15.46 -12.76
C ASP A 690 -7.91 15.84 -12.11
N ILE A 691 -7.94 16.67 -11.06
CA ILE A 691 -6.76 17.03 -10.25
C ILE A 691 -6.02 15.81 -9.68
N THR A 692 -6.68 14.66 -9.62
CA THR A 692 -6.08 13.38 -9.24
C THR A 692 -5.07 12.90 -10.27
N CYS A 693 -5.36 13.03 -11.56
CA CYS A 693 -4.45 12.68 -12.64
C CYS A 693 -3.21 13.58 -12.60
N GLU A 694 -3.42 14.89 -12.39
CA GLU A 694 -2.38 15.92 -12.24
C GLU A 694 -1.56 15.79 -10.94
N SER A 695 -2.04 14.99 -9.98
CA SER A 695 -1.26 14.65 -8.79
C SER A 695 -0.09 13.71 -9.11
N CYS A 696 -0.12 13.01 -10.25
CA CYS A 696 0.91 12.07 -10.67
C CYS A 696 1.58 12.46 -11.97
N HIS A 697 0.80 12.97 -12.92
CA HIS A 697 1.26 13.40 -14.24
C HIS A 697 1.49 14.91 -14.29
N PRO A 698 2.49 15.39 -15.03
CA PRO A 698 2.83 16.81 -15.06
C PRO A 698 1.97 17.54 -16.09
N ALA A 699 0.65 17.45 -15.92
CA ALA A 699 -0.35 17.95 -16.86
C ALA A 699 -1.03 19.25 -16.41
N GLY A 700 -1.13 19.49 -15.09
CA GLY A 700 -1.84 20.64 -14.56
C GLY A 700 -1.11 21.97 -14.78
N HIS A 701 -1.87 23.07 -14.79
CA HIS A 701 -1.34 24.43 -14.95
C HIS A 701 -0.36 24.84 -13.84
N ASN A 702 -0.43 24.18 -12.68
CA ASN A 702 0.48 24.36 -11.55
C ASN A 702 1.72 23.46 -11.61
N THR A 703 2.16 23.08 -12.80
CA THR A 703 3.38 22.30 -13.03
C THR A 703 4.32 23.07 -13.94
N ASN A 704 5.61 22.75 -13.91
CA ASN A 704 6.57 23.37 -14.84
C ASN A 704 6.33 22.86 -16.26
N THR A 705 5.97 21.58 -16.40
CA THR A 705 5.76 20.95 -17.71
C THR A 705 4.48 21.41 -18.40
N GLN A 706 3.33 21.42 -17.71
CA GLN A 706 2.02 21.68 -18.35
C GLN A 706 1.81 20.81 -19.60
N GLY A 707 1.95 19.50 -19.44
CA GLY A 707 2.03 18.54 -20.54
C GLY A 707 0.75 18.37 -21.35
N MET A 708 -0.42 18.64 -20.75
CA MET A 708 -1.69 18.74 -21.46
C MET A 708 -1.89 20.20 -21.85
N ARG A 709 -1.73 20.48 -23.14
CA ARG A 709 -1.59 21.85 -23.66
C ARG A 709 -2.18 22.07 -25.04
N GLY A 710 -2.89 21.07 -25.57
CA GLY A 710 -3.54 21.20 -26.86
C GLY A 710 -4.90 21.89 -26.74
N LEU A 711 -5.47 22.25 -27.87
CA LEU A 711 -6.77 22.93 -28.04
C LEU A 711 -7.95 22.40 -27.18
N HIS A 712 -7.92 21.14 -26.76
CA HIS A 712 -8.92 20.59 -25.83
C HIS A 712 -8.95 21.31 -24.47
N VAL A 713 -7.79 21.77 -23.99
CA VAL A 713 -7.67 22.49 -22.71
C VAL A 713 -8.45 23.80 -22.76
N ASP A 714 -8.38 24.52 -23.89
CA ASP A 714 -9.08 25.79 -24.11
C ASP A 714 -10.61 25.63 -24.13
N ARG A 715 -11.10 24.40 -24.28
CA ARG A 715 -12.53 24.03 -24.28
C ARG A 715 -12.96 23.34 -22.99
N GLU A 716 -12.19 23.47 -21.91
CA GLU A 716 -12.46 22.85 -20.60
C GLU A 716 -12.56 21.31 -20.65
N ILE A 717 -11.98 20.68 -21.68
CA ILE A 717 -11.90 19.21 -21.78
C ILE A 717 -10.67 18.76 -21.01
N THR A 718 -10.90 17.98 -19.96
CA THR A 718 -9.87 17.50 -19.03
C THR A 718 -9.52 16.03 -19.30
N CYS A 719 -8.58 15.48 -18.51
CA CYS A 719 -8.23 14.07 -18.59
C CYS A 719 -9.44 13.13 -18.44
N ILE A 720 -10.42 13.50 -17.60
CA ILE A 720 -11.54 12.61 -17.26
C ILE A 720 -12.59 12.53 -18.37
N ASN A 721 -12.67 13.51 -19.27
CA ASN A 721 -13.56 13.48 -20.44
C ASN A 721 -13.12 12.40 -21.45
N CYS A 722 -11.83 12.09 -21.49
CA CYS A 722 -11.25 11.10 -22.41
C CYS A 722 -10.99 9.74 -21.73
N HIS A 723 -10.41 9.75 -20.52
CA HIS A 723 -9.95 8.54 -19.83
C HIS A 723 -10.85 8.08 -18.68
N GLY A 724 -11.79 8.93 -18.25
CA GLY A 724 -12.61 8.73 -17.06
C GLY A 724 -11.89 9.16 -15.78
N THR A 725 -12.60 9.10 -14.66
CA THR A 725 -12.02 9.33 -13.33
C THR A 725 -10.95 8.28 -13.00
N ILE A 726 -10.17 8.45 -11.94
CA ILE A 726 -9.13 7.47 -11.58
C ILE A 726 -9.72 6.07 -11.35
N GLU A 727 -10.96 5.99 -10.87
CA GLU A 727 -11.74 4.78 -10.71
C GLU A 727 -12.08 4.15 -12.05
N ASP A 728 -12.65 4.91 -12.99
CA ASP A 728 -13.01 4.42 -14.33
C ASP A 728 -11.77 3.94 -15.10
N HIS A 729 -10.69 4.74 -15.03
CA HIS A 729 -9.42 4.41 -15.67
C HIS A 729 -8.81 3.13 -15.08
N ALA A 730 -8.80 3.00 -13.75
CA ALA A 730 -8.31 1.80 -13.10
C ALA A 730 -9.20 0.59 -13.42
N LEU A 731 -10.52 0.74 -13.39
CA LEU A 731 -11.46 -0.35 -13.63
C LEU A 731 -11.37 -0.90 -15.06
N SER A 732 -11.23 -0.05 -16.08
CA SER A 732 -11.07 -0.50 -17.48
C SER A 732 -9.78 -1.32 -17.66
N LEU A 733 -8.66 -0.89 -17.07
CA LEU A 733 -7.38 -1.62 -17.08
C LEU A 733 -7.47 -2.93 -16.30
N LEU A 734 -8.04 -2.91 -15.09
CA LEU A 734 -8.16 -4.09 -14.24
C LEU A 734 -9.12 -5.11 -14.83
N LYS A 735 -10.20 -4.69 -15.51
CA LYS A 735 -11.13 -5.60 -16.19
C LYS A 735 -10.43 -6.39 -17.29
N ALA A 736 -9.60 -5.74 -18.11
CA ALA A 736 -8.77 -6.43 -19.11
C ALA A 736 -7.81 -7.45 -18.46
N GLU A 737 -7.18 -7.11 -17.34
CA GLU A 737 -6.28 -8.02 -16.63
C GLU A 737 -7.01 -9.18 -15.93
N LYS A 738 -8.24 -8.95 -15.47
CA LYS A 738 -9.13 -9.98 -14.91
C LYS A 738 -9.53 -10.98 -15.98
N GLU A 739 -9.83 -10.53 -17.20
CA GLU A 739 -10.12 -11.40 -18.36
C GLU A 739 -8.90 -12.24 -18.76
N LYS A 740 -7.69 -11.72 -18.55
CA LYS A 740 -6.42 -12.48 -18.66
C LYS A 740 -6.17 -13.45 -17.49
N GLY A 741 -7.11 -13.57 -16.54
CA GLY A 741 -7.06 -14.52 -15.44
C GLY A 741 -6.17 -14.12 -14.25
N LYS A 742 -5.82 -12.83 -14.11
CA LYS A 742 -4.96 -12.36 -13.01
C LYS A 742 -5.80 -12.07 -11.75
N PRO A 743 -5.61 -12.82 -10.64
CA PRO A 743 -6.52 -12.75 -9.49
C PRO A 743 -6.45 -11.41 -8.72
N GLN A 744 -5.30 -10.74 -8.74
CA GLN A 744 -5.11 -9.43 -8.08
C GLN A 744 -6.02 -8.35 -8.67
N ALA A 745 -6.40 -8.47 -9.95
CA ALA A 745 -7.31 -7.51 -10.57
C ALA A 745 -8.65 -7.46 -9.83
N LYS A 746 -9.24 -8.63 -9.56
CA LYS A 746 -10.49 -8.73 -8.79
C LYS A 746 -10.38 -8.10 -7.41
N GLN A 747 -9.23 -8.25 -6.75
CA GLN A 747 -9.01 -7.67 -5.42
C GLN A 747 -8.96 -6.13 -5.46
N LEU A 748 -8.26 -5.55 -6.44
CA LEU A 748 -8.15 -4.10 -6.57
C LEU A 748 -9.45 -3.44 -7.03
N MET A 749 -10.28 -4.15 -7.81
CA MET A 749 -11.60 -3.69 -8.24
C MET A 749 -12.65 -3.70 -7.12
N ALA A 750 -12.43 -4.44 -6.03
CA ALA A 750 -13.49 -4.78 -5.06
C ALA A 750 -14.11 -3.56 -4.35
N ASN A 751 -13.37 -2.45 -4.23
CA ASN A 751 -13.83 -1.22 -3.56
C ASN A 751 -13.92 -0.02 -4.50
N LEU A 752 -13.81 -0.22 -5.81
CA LEU A 752 -13.90 0.85 -6.80
C LEU A 752 -15.30 0.87 -7.41
N ILE A 753 -15.88 2.06 -7.49
CA ILE A 753 -17.19 2.29 -8.08
C ILE A 753 -16.97 3.15 -9.33
N PRO A 754 -17.43 2.72 -10.52
CA PRO A 754 -17.32 3.54 -11.72
C PRO A 754 -18.17 4.81 -11.58
N ARG A 755 -17.69 5.90 -12.14
CA ARG A 755 -18.37 7.21 -12.15
C ARG A 755 -18.85 7.60 -13.54
N ALA A 756 -18.18 7.12 -14.59
CA ALA A 756 -18.59 7.31 -15.98
C ALA A 756 -19.57 6.24 -16.49
N SER A 757 -19.93 5.25 -15.67
CA SER A 757 -20.83 4.16 -16.04
C SER A 757 -21.76 3.79 -14.89
N ALA A 758 -23.00 3.42 -15.18
CA ALA A 758 -24.00 3.12 -14.16
C ALA A 758 -23.65 1.89 -13.30
N LYS A 759 -22.92 0.93 -13.87
CA LYS A 759 -22.53 -0.33 -13.22
C LYS A 759 -21.22 -0.83 -13.80
N LEU A 760 -20.50 -1.61 -13.00
CA LEU A 760 -19.17 -2.14 -13.33
C LEU A 760 -19.16 -2.99 -14.62
N ASP A 761 -20.26 -3.66 -14.92
CA ASP A 761 -20.37 -4.48 -16.14
C ASP A 761 -20.34 -3.65 -17.42
N ASP A 762 -20.74 -2.37 -17.36
CA ASP A 762 -20.78 -1.45 -18.50
C ASP A 762 -19.40 -0.83 -18.81
N VAL A 763 -18.43 -0.92 -17.88
CA VAL A 763 -17.06 -0.43 -18.11
C VAL A 763 -16.39 -1.26 -19.20
N VAL A 764 -15.91 -0.64 -20.27
CA VAL A 764 -15.27 -1.36 -21.38
C VAL A 764 -13.79 -1.62 -21.03
N PRO A 765 -13.32 -2.89 -21.06
CA PRO A 765 -11.94 -3.21 -20.74
C PRO A 765 -10.97 -2.60 -21.75
N ARG A 766 -9.78 -2.19 -21.29
CA ARG A 766 -8.76 -1.61 -22.16
C ARG A 766 -7.36 -2.14 -21.82
N GLU A 767 -6.53 -2.36 -22.83
CA GLU A 767 -5.11 -2.58 -22.66
C GLU A 767 -4.34 -1.26 -22.90
N ALA A 768 -3.53 -0.86 -21.92
CA ALA A 768 -2.72 0.36 -22.01
C ALA A 768 -1.84 0.33 -23.27
N TRP A 769 -1.69 1.48 -23.93
CA TRP A 769 -0.94 1.68 -25.17
C TRP A 769 -1.47 0.92 -26.41
N VAL A 770 -2.60 0.21 -26.29
CA VAL A 770 -3.25 -0.50 -27.39
C VAL A 770 -4.66 0.04 -27.62
N ASN A 771 -5.44 0.16 -26.54
CA ASN A 771 -6.82 0.65 -26.55
C ASN A 771 -6.88 2.02 -25.85
N GLU A 772 -6.54 3.09 -26.54
CA GLU A 772 -6.58 4.47 -26.02
C GLU A 772 -7.90 5.18 -26.45
N PRO A 773 -8.23 6.37 -25.91
CA PRO A 773 -9.42 7.11 -26.35
C PRO A 773 -9.43 7.30 -27.87
N ASP A 774 -10.52 6.90 -28.53
CA ASP A 774 -10.68 7.04 -29.97
C ASP A 774 -11.31 8.41 -30.28
N CYS A 775 -10.62 9.23 -31.08
CA CYS A 775 -11.13 10.54 -31.47
C CYS A 775 -12.44 10.46 -32.26
N GLY A 776 -12.69 9.36 -32.97
CA GLY A 776 -13.93 9.15 -33.73
C GLY A 776 -15.19 8.97 -32.86
N VAL A 777 -15.03 8.83 -31.54
CA VAL A 777 -16.16 8.76 -30.59
C VAL A 777 -16.81 10.13 -30.42
N CYS A 778 -16.01 11.19 -30.43
CA CYS A 778 -16.49 12.56 -30.28
C CYS A 778 -16.54 13.31 -31.63
N HIS A 779 -15.62 12.99 -32.55
CA HIS A 779 -15.48 13.72 -33.81
C HIS A 779 -16.09 12.93 -34.97
N SER A 780 -17.10 13.53 -35.62
CA SER A 780 -17.65 13.03 -36.88
C SER A 780 -16.84 13.45 -38.11
N TYR A 781 -15.89 14.37 -37.92
CA TYR A 781 -15.05 15.02 -38.95
C TYR A 781 -15.82 15.87 -39.98
N PHE A 782 -17.12 16.10 -39.76
CA PHE A 782 -17.93 17.06 -40.55
C PHE A 782 -18.61 18.14 -39.72
N GLU A 783 -18.83 17.89 -38.43
CA GLU A 783 -19.46 18.84 -37.49
C GLU A 783 -18.64 18.96 -36.21
N SER A 784 -18.76 20.11 -35.54
CA SER A 784 -18.16 20.31 -34.22
C SER A 784 -18.79 19.33 -33.21
N PRO A 785 -17.99 18.71 -32.32
CA PRO A 785 -18.53 17.85 -31.27
C PRO A 785 -19.47 18.60 -30.31
N ASP A 786 -20.40 17.86 -29.70
CA ASP A 786 -21.24 18.37 -28.62
C ASP A 786 -20.40 18.78 -27.39
N SER A 787 -20.89 19.76 -26.62
CA SER A 787 -20.18 20.27 -25.45
C SER A 787 -20.00 19.25 -24.32
N ASP A 788 -20.81 18.19 -24.30
CA ASP A 788 -20.74 17.09 -23.33
C ASP A 788 -20.10 15.82 -23.91
N ALA A 789 -19.46 15.91 -25.08
CA ALA A 789 -18.80 14.78 -25.72
C ALA A 789 -17.74 14.14 -24.81
N SER A 790 -17.74 12.81 -24.76
CA SER A 790 -16.81 12.03 -23.95
C SER A 790 -16.36 10.77 -24.68
N ALA A 791 -15.06 10.53 -24.67
CA ALA A 791 -14.47 9.32 -25.25
C ALA A 791 -14.35 8.17 -24.23
N VAL A 792 -14.87 8.32 -23.01
CA VAL A 792 -14.78 7.27 -21.99
C VAL A 792 -15.54 6.03 -22.47
N ASN A 793 -14.91 4.85 -22.31
CA ASN A 793 -15.34 3.56 -22.87
C ASN A 793 -15.31 3.45 -24.40
N GLY A 794 -14.98 4.53 -25.11
CA GLY A 794 -14.76 4.57 -26.55
C GLY A 794 -13.28 4.39 -26.87
N TRP A 795 -12.83 3.14 -26.90
CA TRP A 795 -11.41 2.82 -27.11
C TRP A 795 -11.10 2.43 -28.56
N THR A 796 -9.89 2.76 -29.01
CA THR A 796 -9.34 2.25 -30.26
C THR A 796 -9.29 0.73 -30.23
N LYS A 797 -9.54 0.08 -31.36
CA LYS A 797 -9.54 -1.39 -31.46
C LYS A 797 -8.14 -1.99 -31.36
N ASP A 798 -7.16 -1.34 -31.96
CA ASP A 798 -5.79 -1.81 -32.10
C ASP A 798 -4.81 -0.63 -32.24
N PRO A 799 -3.48 -0.88 -32.27
CA PRO A 799 -2.49 0.19 -32.34
C PRO A 799 -2.54 1.07 -33.60
N GLN A 800 -3.14 0.62 -34.71
CA GLN A 800 -3.27 1.43 -35.92
C GLN A 800 -4.39 2.46 -35.79
N GLY A 801 -5.41 2.17 -34.96
CA GLY A 801 -6.46 3.13 -34.64
C GLY A 801 -6.00 4.31 -33.78
N LEU A 802 -4.81 4.25 -33.16
CA LEU A 802 -4.25 5.32 -32.34
C LEU A 802 -4.00 6.57 -33.18
N PHE A 803 -4.31 7.75 -32.62
CA PHE A 803 -4.12 9.04 -33.30
C PHE A 803 -2.72 9.22 -33.90
N LYS A 804 -1.66 8.80 -33.18
CA LYS A 804 -0.26 8.87 -33.64
C LYS A 804 0.08 8.01 -34.87
N ASN A 805 -0.78 7.05 -35.20
CA ASN A 805 -0.62 6.14 -36.34
C ASN A 805 -1.72 6.33 -37.40
N ARG A 806 -2.76 7.12 -37.09
CA ARG A 806 -3.86 7.36 -38.01
C ARG A 806 -3.43 8.30 -39.13
N LYS A 807 -3.98 8.06 -40.32
CA LYS A 807 -3.81 8.87 -41.52
C LYS A 807 -5.16 9.45 -41.94
N ASP A 808 -5.09 10.42 -42.84
CA ASP A 808 -6.25 10.96 -43.54
C ASP A 808 -7.00 9.90 -44.38
N ASP A 809 -8.12 10.32 -44.99
CA ASP A 809 -8.96 9.47 -45.84
C ASP A 809 -8.26 8.96 -47.11
N MET A 810 -7.14 9.58 -47.49
CA MET A 810 -6.29 9.17 -48.62
C MET A 810 -5.20 8.17 -48.21
N GLU A 811 -5.11 7.80 -46.93
CA GLU A 811 -4.05 6.96 -46.37
C GLU A 811 -2.64 7.53 -46.61
N ALA A 812 -2.54 8.86 -46.76
CA ALA A 812 -1.39 9.59 -47.26
C ALA A 812 -0.70 10.44 -46.18
N VAL A 813 -1.44 11.35 -45.54
CA VAL A 813 -0.92 12.29 -44.55
C VAL A 813 -1.23 11.79 -43.15
N MET A 814 -0.23 11.78 -42.27
CA MET A 814 -0.41 11.40 -40.87
C MET A 814 -1.18 12.48 -40.13
N CYS A 815 -2.16 12.12 -39.29
CA CYS A 815 -2.97 13.12 -38.58
C CYS A 815 -2.12 14.09 -37.73
N GLU A 816 -1.08 13.59 -37.07
CA GLU A 816 -0.19 14.42 -36.25
C GLU A 816 0.66 15.42 -37.07
N ALA A 817 0.84 15.19 -38.37
CA ALA A 817 1.52 16.16 -39.24
C ALA A 817 0.70 17.46 -39.33
N CYS A 818 -0.62 17.34 -39.46
CA CYS A 818 -1.49 18.50 -39.59
C CYS A 818 -1.93 19.06 -38.24
N HIS A 819 -2.22 18.19 -37.27
CA HIS A 819 -2.86 18.58 -36.01
C HIS A 819 -1.90 18.72 -34.83
N GLY A 820 -0.63 18.30 -34.95
CA GLY A 820 0.28 18.17 -33.81
C GLY A 820 0.06 16.87 -33.03
N SER A 821 0.85 16.64 -31.99
CA SER A 821 0.85 15.38 -31.24
C SER A 821 -0.32 15.27 -30.24
N THR A 822 -0.69 14.05 -29.82
CA THR A 822 -1.69 13.85 -28.74
C THR A 822 -1.37 14.68 -27.48
N HIS A 823 -2.35 15.38 -26.91
CA HIS A 823 -2.21 16.34 -25.78
C HIS A 823 -1.45 17.64 -26.11
N ALA A 824 -1.05 17.84 -27.36
CA ALA A 824 -0.36 19.02 -27.88
C ALA A 824 -0.92 19.39 -29.27
N LEU A 825 -2.23 19.23 -29.44
CA LEU A 825 -2.92 19.56 -30.68
C LEU A 825 -2.90 21.08 -30.90
N TYR A 826 -2.72 21.53 -32.13
CA TYR A 826 -2.71 22.95 -32.47
C TYR A 826 -4.11 23.59 -32.28
N GLN A 827 -4.22 24.82 -31.76
CA GLN A 827 -3.15 25.60 -31.09
C GLN A 827 -2.73 24.90 -29.79
N ALA A 828 -1.43 24.71 -29.63
CA ALA A 828 -0.86 24.15 -28.41
C ALA A 828 -0.29 25.27 -27.56
N ASP A 829 -0.91 25.59 -26.42
CA ASP A 829 -0.50 26.69 -25.55
C ASP A 829 -0.15 26.24 -24.13
N ASN A 830 0.97 26.75 -23.63
CA ASN A 830 1.42 26.58 -22.27
C ASN A 830 2.31 27.77 -21.86
N GLY A 831 2.70 27.82 -20.58
CA GLY A 831 3.47 28.96 -20.06
C GLY A 831 4.92 29.11 -20.59
N TYR A 832 5.31 28.37 -21.64
CA TYR A 832 6.54 28.61 -22.40
C TYR A 832 6.34 29.52 -23.62
N GLY A 833 5.13 30.02 -23.85
CA GLY A 833 4.81 30.97 -24.91
C GLY A 833 4.18 30.33 -26.14
N GLU A 834 3.53 31.17 -26.95
CA GLU A 834 2.69 30.74 -28.07
C GLU A 834 3.47 30.05 -29.20
N SER A 835 4.78 30.29 -29.32
CA SER A 835 5.55 29.85 -30.49
C SER A 835 6.20 28.47 -30.36
N LEU A 836 6.65 28.08 -29.16
CA LEU A 836 7.48 26.89 -28.95
C LEU A 836 6.81 25.59 -29.39
N ASN A 837 5.51 25.46 -29.09
CA ASN A 837 4.74 24.28 -29.43
C ASN A 837 4.03 24.40 -30.78
N ASN A 838 4.03 25.58 -31.41
CA ASN A 838 3.31 25.87 -32.67
C ASN A 838 4.26 26.22 -33.83
N ILE A 839 5.52 25.77 -33.79
CA ILE A 839 6.55 26.18 -34.77
C ILE A 839 6.11 25.90 -36.21
N THR A 840 5.66 24.67 -36.50
CA THR A 840 5.26 24.27 -37.85
C THR A 840 4.10 25.14 -38.40
N PRO A 841 2.95 25.28 -37.70
CA PRO A 841 1.88 26.14 -38.20
C PRO A 841 2.32 27.62 -38.27
N LEU A 842 3.03 28.15 -37.28
CA LEU A 842 3.51 29.53 -37.35
C LEU A 842 4.52 29.77 -38.49
N GLN A 843 5.38 28.79 -38.78
CA GLN A 843 6.33 28.85 -39.90
C GLN A 843 5.57 28.95 -41.23
N TYR A 844 4.61 28.07 -41.46
CA TYR A 844 3.99 27.90 -42.78
C TYR A 844 2.74 28.76 -42.99
N GLN A 845 1.80 28.81 -42.05
CA GLN A 845 0.52 29.53 -42.18
C GLN A 845 0.46 30.86 -41.42
N LYS A 846 1.45 31.16 -40.55
CA LYS A 846 1.59 32.42 -39.78
C LYS A 846 0.63 32.59 -38.60
N TYR A 847 -0.18 31.59 -38.27
CA TYR A 847 -1.01 31.52 -37.05
C TYR A 847 -1.00 30.09 -36.51
N ALA A 848 -1.26 29.93 -35.22
CA ALA A 848 -1.23 28.63 -34.56
C ALA A 848 -2.60 27.95 -34.69
N ALA A 849 -2.76 27.06 -35.66
CA ALA A 849 -3.93 26.21 -35.85
C ALA A 849 -3.52 24.94 -36.61
N PRO A 850 -4.37 23.91 -36.70
CA PRO A 850 -4.10 22.78 -37.58
C PRO A 850 -3.75 23.23 -39.01
N LEU A 851 -2.78 22.57 -39.64
CA LEU A 851 -2.36 22.92 -41.00
C LEU A 851 -3.51 22.80 -41.99
N GLY A 852 -3.81 23.88 -42.71
CA GLY A 852 -4.94 23.96 -43.64
C GLY A 852 -6.21 24.58 -43.06
N ALA A 853 -6.22 24.96 -41.77
CA ALA A 853 -7.28 25.79 -41.20
C ALA A 853 -7.43 27.11 -41.98
N GLU A 854 -8.63 27.69 -42.02
CA GLU A 854 -8.93 28.91 -42.79
C GLU A 854 -8.53 28.85 -44.28
N ASP A 855 -8.73 27.67 -44.90
CA ASP A 855 -8.45 27.40 -46.32
C ASP A 855 -6.96 27.61 -46.72
N ASN A 856 -6.03 27.59 -45.74
CA ASN A 856 -4.60 27.87 -45.95
C ASN A 856 -3.75 26.61 -46.12
N CYS A 857 -4.06 25.81 -47.14
CA CYS A 857 -3.36 24.56 -47.44
C CYS A 857 -1.97 24.79 -48.07
N VAL A 858 -0.96 25.02 -47.23
CA VAL A 858 0.42 25.38 -47.63
C VAL A 858 1.16 24.37 -48.53
N CYS A 859 0.71 23.11 -48.57
CA CYS A 859 1.25 22.10 -49.48
C CYS A 859 0.80 22.29 -50.93
N HIS A 860 -0.38 22.87 -51.15
CA HIS A 860 -0.92 23.10 -52.48
C HIS A 860 -0.41 24.44 -53.05
N THR A 861 -0.26 24.51 -54.37
CA THR A 861 0.08 25.75 -55.10
C THR A 861 -1.15 26.48 -55.65
N MET A 862 -2.35 25.95 -55.39
CA MET A 862 -3.65 26.53 -55.73
C MET A 862 -4.49 26.81 -54.48
N GLU A 863 -5.47 27.71 -54.59
CA GLU A 863 -6.47 27.89 -53.55
C GLU A 863 -7.31 26.62 -53.39
N MET A 864 -7.39 26.12 -52.15
CA MET A 864 -8.17 24.94 -51.80
C MET A 864 -9.39 25.40 -51.01
N SER A 865 -10.60 25.06 -51.46
CA SER A 865 -11.79 25.22 -50.61
C SER A 865 -12.03 23.96 -49.78
N LYS A 866 -12.77 24.08 -48.68
CA LYS A 866 -13.27 22.94 -47.91
C LYS A 866 -14.01 21.84 -48.72
N TYR A 867 -14.48 22.14 -49.93
CA TYR A 867 -15.16 21.17 -50.80
C TYR A 867 -14.20 20.48 -51.80
N ASP A 868 -13.02 21.05 -52.00
CA ASP A 868 -12.00 20.55 -52.93
C ASP A 868 -10.95 19.69 -52.22
N SER A 869 -10.88 19.77 -50.89
CA SER A 869 -9.99 18.95 -50.08
C SER A 869 -10.35 17.47 -50.18
N ALA A 870 -9.40 16.65 -50.64
CA ALA A 870 -9.48 15.19 -50.60
C ALA A 870 -9.22 14.61 -49.19
N HIS A 871 -8.81 15.47 -48.25
CA HIS A 871 -8.78 15.23 -46.81
C HIS A 871 -10.08 15.75 -46.19
N HIS A 872 -10.53 15.19 -45.06
CA HIS A 872 -11.73 15.69 -44.39
C HIS A 872 -11.66 17.21 -44.16
N PRO A 873 -12.79 17.95 -44.30
CA PRO A 873 -12.78 19.39 -44.11
C PRO A 873 -12.36 19.74 -42.67
N ILE A 874 -11.44 20.68 -42.52
CA ILE A 874 -11.08 21.23 -41.21
C ILE A 874 -12.21 22.18 -40.82
N ILE A 875 -13.04 21.75 -39.86
CA ILE A 875 -14.24 22.50 -39.41
C ILE A 875 -13.86 23.71 -38.55
N GLU A 876 -12.61 23.75 -38.07
CA GLU A 876 -12.06 24.85 -37.29
C GLU A 876 -11.68 26.00 -38.24
N LYS A 877 -12.59 26.96 -38.35
CA LYS A 877 -12.30 28.33 -38.77
C LYS A 877 -11.87 29.15 -37.56
#